data_AF-A0A2M8LYX3-F1
#
_entry.id   AF-A0A2M8LYX3-F1
#
_cell.length_a   1.000
_cell.length_b   1.000
_cell.length_c   1.000
_cell.angle_alpha   90.00
_cell.angle_beta   90.00
_cell.angle_gamma   90.00
#
_symmetry.space_group_name_H-M   'P 1'
#
loop_
_entity.id
_entity.type
_entity.pdbx_description
1 polymer ?
#
loop_
_entity_poly.entity_id
_entity_poly.type
_entity_poly.pdbx_seq_one_letter_code
_entity_poly.pdbx_strand_id
1 'polypeptide(L)'
;MLTTYDLSTEPGAILRHLDAAGDPRAENRTVETVRTLGPHWYPPEDTGSNGLIIAPPADERVLAAPRTALRALASRGSVAVAVADPALPLHAGAPAPVWATAELLAAAHGCGLPLLVATRPCTVPELQALVLEALAEALTAQVRQTADLLAETRRLDRQGEGPGPLLRWLADQTDSTVTVITRDDGTWAALAEHGRVLEQLLAGQVDSAAVAVAGRHMRLHAMGAAVPRQVLAAVRDTPWPRRASELVAQAASQVALLRHPLSLRAQERRLKESAMAVKVAVIQHLVAGDVPQAIRTAAPLLPDLFRADVAEVCVVECGPGEERAAVAEACDAALERRALVACPVEYQHVLVLHPRGKDAAAAADLLRPVIAAHGQRAAGISQPVPWTDIESAHTAAKQALIRAHRQESRTWVDEGATPLAHRLSLRARAWAAGLLAPLRDLPEADRRELVGSARLALSYGPSRAAELLDREETGTACAPLALDGTDLAVSPRLHRNTLSRRLADLTKRVGLDRSQLAHRAVLHLALDLDALPAPPPGTASPSLREVLGESGARDWVTELLAPLAELEDPAGHLGALTTWAECNGRLQDAADALGRHRNTLTRTLAEVSSALSRTLSETGRDQHDVLLALVIDRAGEHLLDTLPPFAIAAAPPGDGERVNGGRMHDDDHGAEGHRSASSARLYNAFGGGKDNYSTDTEIAQRIMGIWPEVREAALSNRAFIGRSARWLTAEVGIRQFLDIGTGIPDPRSPHLHQVVQETAPDARVLYTDNDPMVLAHAQALLTSTPEGRTAYLHADATDPGTILTSPELADTLDMSQPVALYLCALLHLIRDEQDPAGIVRRLVAALAPGSVVVLTHATDDFAPEMMAEVEAIYNAAGRGSVTGQLRSREVIEGFMDGLELVAPGVVPVHRWRPETSGELLENDKINAYALVARKP
;
A
#
# COMPACT_ATOMS: atom_id res chain seq x y z
N MET A 1 20.18 1.48 43.20
CA MET A 1 20.59 1.33 44.61
C MET A 1 19.68 0.32 45.29
N LEU A 2 20.24 -0.60 46.09
CA LEU A 2 19.44 -1.61 46.81
C LEU A 2 18.63 -0.98 47.93
N THR A 3 17.53 -1.65 48.27
CA THR A 3 16.64 -1.28 49.35
C THR A 3 16.68 -2.30 50.49
N THR A 4 16.10 -1.96 51.63
CA THR A 4 15.94 -2.89 52.76
C THR A 4 15.16 -4.14 52.35
N TYR A 5 14.23 -4.03 51.40
CA TYR A 5 13.50 -5.15 50.81
C TYR A 5 14.40 -6.04 49.95
N ASP A 6 15.20 -5.47 49.06
CA ASP A 6 16.08 -6.24 48.16
C ASP A 6 17.10 -7.08 48.94
N LEU A 7 17.62 -6.51 50.04
CA LEU A 7 18.57 -7.19 50.92
C LEU A 7 17.93 -8.30 51.77
N SER A 8 16.60 -8.30 51.93
CA SER A 8 15.90 -9.15 52.92
C SER A 8 14.88 -10.15 52.37
N THR A 9 14.44 -9.99 51.12
CA THR A 9 13.32 -10.79 50.57
C THR A 9 13.58 -11.40 49.20
N GLU A 10 14.63 -11.00 48.49
CA GLU A 10 14.97 -11.64 47.21
C GLU A 10 15.57 -13.05 47.40
N PRO A 11 15.50 -13.93 46.38
CA PRO A 11 16.17 -15.22 46.41
C PRO A 11 17.68 -15.05 46.69
N GLY A 12 18.17 -15.60 47.81
CA GLY A 12 19.56 -15.40 48.25
C GLY A 12 19.78 -14.21 49.18
N ALA A 13 18.72 -13.63 49.74
CA ALA A 13 18.78 -12.52 50.69
C ALA A 13 19.83 -12.72 51.79
N ILE A 14 20.60 -11.65 52.05
CA ILE A 14 21.64 -11.61 53.07
C ILE A 14 21.03 -11.38 54.45
N LEU A 15 19.86 -10.74 54.49
CA LEU A 15 19.13 -10.35 55.69
C LEU A 15 17.73 -10.98 55.73
N ARG A 16 17.09 -10.96 56.89
CA ARG A 16 15.69 -11.35 57.08
C ARG A 16 15.05 -10.47 58.14
N HIS A 17 13.79 -10.10 57.95
CA HIS A 17 13.02 -9.39 58.97
C HIS A 17 12.80 -10.28 60.22
N LEU A 18 13.03 -9.71 61.40
CA LEU A 18 12.73 -10.37 62.67
C LEU A 18 11.27 -10.18 63.10
N ASP A 19 10.61 -9.14 62.59
CA ASP A 19 9.21 -8.85 62.89
C ASP A 19 8.31 -9.45 61.81
N ALA A 20 7.49 -10.44 62.16
CA ALA A 20 6.59 -11.14 61.24
C ALA A 20 5.23 -10.45 61.08
N ALA A 21 4.96 -9.36 61.81
CA ALA A 21 3.65 -8.73 61.89
C ALA A 21 3.44 -7.54 60.93
N GLY A 22 4.48 -7.01 60.30
CA GLY A 22 4.41 -5.87 59.36
C GLY A 22 4.62 -6.27 57.90
N ASP A 23 3.91 -5.62 56.96
CA ASP A 23 4.16 -5.77 55.52
C ASP A 23 5.56 -5.24 55.18
N PRO A 24 6.52 -6.09 54.73
CA PRO A 24 7.87 -5.66 54.39
C PRO A 24 7.92 -4.59 53.30
N ARG A 25 6.85 -4.43 52.51
CA ARG A 25 6.73 -3.42 51.47
C ARG A 25 6.46 -2.02 52.02
N ALA A 26 5.88 -1.90 53.22
CA ALA A 26 5.51 -0.62 53.83
C ALA A 26 6.72 0.15 54.40
N GLU A 27 7.81 -0.55 54.73
CA GLU A 27 9.03 0.00 55.35
C GLU A 27 10.24 -0.01 54.39
N ASN A 28 9.99 -0.16 53.09
CA ASN A 28 11.04 -0.28 52.08
C ASN A 28 11.79 1.04 51.87
N ARG A 29 13.08 1.09 52.21
CA ARG A 29 13.91 2.29 52.06
C ARG A 29 15.22 1.97 51.35
N THR A 30 15.67 2.89 50.51
CA THR A 30 16.96 2.79 49.82
C THR A 30 18.09 2.78 50.85
N VAL A 31 19.10 1.95 50.65
CA VAL A 31 20.32 1.93 51.47
C VAL A 31 21.43 2.63 50.68
N GLU A 32 21.92 3.74 51.22
CA GLU A 32 22.99 4.54 50.61
C GLU A 32 24.33 4.33 51.30
N THR A 33 24.30 4.14 52.62
CA THR A 33 25.50 3.95 53.44
C THR A 33 25.33 2.74 54.35
N VAL A 34 26.46 2.10 54.66
CA VAL A 34 26.54 1.02 55.66
C VAL A 34 27.47 1.47 56.78
N ARG A 35 27.06 1.28 58.02
CA ARG A 35 27.85 1.62 59.21
C ARG A 35 27.79 0.49 60.24
N THR A 36 28.83 0.34 61.04
CA THR A 36 28.90 -0.67 62.09
C THR A 36 28.84 -0.06 63.47
N LEU A 37 28.26 -0.80 64.42
CA LEU A 37 28.20 -0.44 65.84
C LEU A 37 28.88 -1.49 66.72
N GLY A 38 29.34 -1.06 67.89
CA GLY A 38 29.73 -1.95 68.97
C GLY A 38 28.54 -2.48 69.78
N PRO A 39 28.79 -3.33 70.80
CA PRO A 39 27.76 -4.02 71.60
C PRO A 39 26.77 -3.10 72.34
N HIS A 40 27.13 -1.84 72.57
CA HIS A 40 26.30 -0.86 73.27
C HIS A 40 25.40 -0.01 72.35
N TRP A 41 25.40 -0.29 71.04
CA TRP A 41 24.64 0.43 70.00
C TRP A 41 24.75 1.97 70.08
N TYR A 42 25.93 2.48 70.41
CA TYR A 42 26.14 3.92 70.52
C TYR A 42 26.16 4.56 69.13
N PRO A 43 25.25 5.49 68.82
CA PRO A 43 25.11 6.01 67.47
C PRO A 43 26.37 6.82 67.08
N PRO A 44 26.92 6.64 65.86
CA PRO A 44 28.09 7.40 65.41
C PRO A 44 27.72 8.86 65.17
N GLU A 45 28.70 9.77 65.18
CA GLU A 45 28.48 11.22 65.09
C GLU A 45 27.75 11.66 63.80
N ASP A 46 27.90 10.91 62.70
CA ASP A 46 27.18 11.11 61.43
C ASP A 46 26.88 9.75 60.76
N THR A 47 25.61 9.46 60.50
CA THR A 47 25.17 8.24 59.78
C THR A 47 24.92 8.46 58.29
N GLY A 48 24.93 9.71 57.80
CA GLY A 48 24.51 10.06 56.44
C GLY A 48 23.01 9.83 56.18
N SER A 49 22.49 10.30 55.05
CA SER A 49 21.13 9.97 54.61
C SER A 49 21.03 8.47 54.34
N ASN A 50 19.93 7.85 54.75
CA ASN A 50 19.57 6.49 54.34
C ASN A 50 20.57 5.38 54.74
N GLY A 51 21.06 5.40 55.98
CA GLY A 51 22.08 4.46 56.46
C GLY A 51 21.54 3.14 57.01
N LEU A 52 22.10 2.01 56.56
CA LEU A 52 21.91 0.70 57.20
C LEU A 52 22.96 0.50 58.29
N ILE A 53 22.48 0.25 59.51
CA ILE A 53 23.34 0.02 60.66
C ILE A 53 23.53 -1.48 60.87
N ILE A 54 24.78 -1.93 61.01
CA ILE A 54 25.13 -3.31 61.31
C ILE A 54 25.65 -3.38 62.75
N ALA A 55 25.00 -4.16 63.59
CA ALA A 55 25.32 -4.24 65.01
C ALA A 55 25.46 -5.70 65.48
N PRO A 56 26.23 -5.96 66.56
CA PRO A 56 26.20 -7.26 67.23
C PRO A 56 24.90 -7.41 68.04
N PRO A 57 24.62 -8.61 68.59
CA PRO A 57 23.48 -8.84 69.49
C PRO A 57 23.37 -7.78 70.58
N ALA A 58 22.13 -7.35 70.86
CA ALA A 58 21.85 -6.35 71.88
C ALA A 58 22.32 -6.84 73.26
N ASP A 59 23.11 -6.03 73.96
CA ASP A 59 23.58 -6.33 75.30
C ASP A 59 22.59 -5.88 76.39
N GLU A 60 22.88 -6.17 77.66
CA GLU A 60 22.02 -5.79 78.79
C GLU A 60 21.71 -4.28 78.86
N ARG A 61 22.61 -3.42 78.35
CA ARG A 61 22.40 -1.96 78.36
C ARG A 61 21.41 -1.51 77.29
N VAL A 62 21.51 -2.07 76.09
CA VAL A 62 20.54 -1.82 75.02
C VAL A 62 19.16 -2.36 75.42
N LEU A 63 19.12 -3.54 76.02
CA LEU A 63 17.89 -4.18 76.50
C LEU A 63 17.23 -3.44 77.66
N ALA A 64 18.00 -2.72 78.49
CA ALA A 64 17.45 -1.89 79.58
C ALA A 64 16.71 -0.63 79.08
N ALA A 65 17.02 -0.12 77.88
CA ALA A 65 16.39 1.09 77.33
C ALA A 65 16.29 1.09 75.78
N PRO A 66 15.59 0.12 75.16
CA PRO A 66 15.64 -0.13 73.72
C PRO A 66 15.08 1.03 72.87
N ARG A 67 14.01 1.69 73.35
CA ARG A 67 13.42 2.86 72.66
C ARG A 67 14.39 4.04 72.55
N THR A 68 15.22 4.28 73.55
CA THR A 68 16.16 5.41 73.56
C THR A 68 17.27 5.17 72.53
N ALA A 69 17.82 3.96 72.48
CA ALA A 69 18.86 3.59 71.52
C ALA A 69 18.35 3.67 70.06
N LEU A 70 17.17 3.10 69.78
CA LEU A 70 16.60 3.10 68.44
C LEU A 70 16.16 4.49 67.96
N ARG A 71 15.57 5.32 68.83
CA ARG A 71 15.26 6.71 68.48
C ARG A 71 16.50 7.51 68.11
N ALA A 72 17.60 7.31 68.82
CA ALA A 72 18.85 8.01 68.52
C ALA A 72 19.37 7.65 67.12
N LEU A 73 19.27 6.37 66.73
CA LEU A 73 19.62 5.92 65.37
C LEU A 73 18.66 6.48 64.30
N ALA A 74 17.35 6.43 64.56
CA ALA A 74 16.34 6.96 63.63
C ALA A 74 16.54 8.46 63.38
N SER A 75 16.80 9.22 64.45
CA SER A 75 16.98 10.68 64.38
C SER A 75 18.21 11.10 63.58
N ARG A 76 19.16 10.18 63.32
CA ARG A 76 20.34 10.45 62.51
C ARG A 76 20.22 9.93 61.06
N GLY A 77 19.06 9.41 60.67
CA GLY A 77 18.80 9.01 59.28
C GLY A 77 19.07 7.54 58.98
N SER A 78 19.17 6.68 60.00
CA SER A 78 19.21 5.23 59.80
C SER A 78 17.87 4.71 59.27
N VAL A 79 17.91 3.75 58.34
CA VAL A 79 16.73 3.17 57.69
C VAL A 79 16.41 1.76 58.15
N ALA A 80 17.39 1.06 58.73
CA ALA A 80 17.22 -0.25 59.34
C ALA A 80 18.42 -0.57 60.25
N VAL A 81 18.24 -1.53 61.16
CA VAL A 81 19.32 -2.12 61.97
C VAL A 81 19.42 -3.61 61.64
N ALA A 82 20.52 -4.02 61.04
CA ALA A 82 20.87 -5.41 60.75
C ALA A 82 21.77 -5.97 61.84
N VAL A 83 21.35 -7.08 62.46
CA VAL A 83 22.10 -7.71 63.54
C VAL A 83 22.88 -8.91 63.02
N ALA A 84 24.19 -8.88 63.21
CA ALA A 84 25.10 -9.98 62.90
C ALA A 84 25.32 -10.84 64.14
N ASP A 85 24.69 -12.02 64.16
CA ASP A 85 24.76 -12.95 65.28
C ASP A 85 25.58 -14.20 64.90
N PRO A 86 26.80 -14.39 65.46
CA PRO A 86 27.61 -15.56 65.18
C PRO A 86 27.05 -16.85 65.82
N ALA A 87 26.10 -16.73 66.76
CA ALA A 87 25.41 -17.84 67.40
C ALA A 87 24.00 -18.09 66.82
N LEU A 88 23.67 -17.46 65.69
CA LEU A 88 22.36 -17.60 65.06
C LEU A 88 22.05 -19.08 64.77
N PRO A 89 20.85 -19.58 65.10
CA PRO A 89 20.49 -20.95 64.78
C PRO A 89 20.51 -21.20 63.26
N LEU A 90 21.15 -22.30 62.86
CA LEU A 90 21.46 -22.64 61.46
C LEU A 90 20.24 -23.05 60.59
N HIS A 91 19.02 -23.14 61.13
CA HIS A 91 17.86 -23.71 60.43
C HIS A 91 16.62 -22.82 60.43
N ALA A 92 15.86 -22.89 59.33
CA ALA A 92 14.60 -22.16 59.15
C ALA A 92 13.55 -22.61 60.18
N GLY A 93 12.91 -21.65 60.86
CA GLY A 93 11.90 -21.91 61.90
C GLY A 93 12.42 -21.97 63.34
N ALA A 94 13.73 -21.73 63.56
CA ALA A 94 14.29 -21.65 64.90
C ALA A 94 13.68 -20.49 65.72
N PRO A 95 13.54 -20.63 67.06
CA PRO A 95 13.01 -19.58 67.92
C PRO A 95 13.84 -18.30 67.83
N ALA A 96 13.19 -17.16 68.09
CA ALA A 96 13.84 -15.86 68.06
C ALA A 96 15.11 -15.87 68.95
N PRO A 97 16.21 -15.21 68.51
CA PRO A 97 17.42 -15.10 69.30
C PRO A 97 17.14 -14.54 70.70
N VAL A 98 17.90 -14.95 71.71
CA VAL A 98 17.68 -14.57 73.12
C VAL A 98 17.67 -13.04 73.34
N TRP A 99 18.41 -12.29 72.52
CA TRP A 99 18.47 -10.83 72.55
C TRP A 99 17.26 -10.14 71.88
N ALA A 100 16.47 -10.86 71.08
CA ALA A 100 15.30 -10.32 70.36
C ALA A 100 14.05 -10.32 71.26
N THR A 101 14.08 -9.54 72.35
CA THR A 101 12.96 -9.44 73.30
C THR A 101 11.75 -8.73 72.68
N ALA A 102 10.55 -9.03 73.18
CA ALA A 102 9.31 -8.37 72.73
C ALA A 102 9.36 -6.84 72.90
N GLU A 103 10.05 -6.34 73.94
CA GLU A 103 10.24 -4.91 74.19
C GLU A 103 11.12 -4.24 73.14
N LEU A 104 12.17 -4.92 72.67
CA LEU A 104 13.05 -4.43 71.62
C LEU A 104 12.34 -4.36 70.26
N LEU A 105 11.57 -5.41 69.91
CA LEU A 105 10.78 -5.45 68.67
C LEU A 105 9.69 -4.36 68.66
N ALA A 106 8.96 -4.19 69.76
CA ALA A 106 7.97 -3.13 69.89
C ALA A 106 8.59 -1.72 69.84
N ALA A 107 9.82 -1.56 70.35
CA ALA A 107 10.57 -0.31 70.26
C ALA A 107 11.00 0.00 68.81
N ALA A 108 11.44 -1.00 68.06
CA ALA A 108 11.85 -0.88 66.65
C ALA A 108 10.69 -0.43 65.77
N HIS A 109 9.55 -1.12 65.88
CA HIS A 109 8.32 -0.74 65.18
C HIS A 109 7.86 0.68 65.55
N GLY A 110 7.84 1.02 66.84
CA GLY A 110 7.47 2.36 67.31
C GLY A 110 8.42 3.49 66.89
N CYS A 111 9.62 3.18 66.38
CA CYS A 111 10.58 4.14 65.85
C CYS A 111 10.64 4.14 64.31
N GLY A 112 9.90 3.25 63.62
CA GLY A 112 9.99 3.08 62.17
C GLY A 112 11.36 2.60 61.68
N LEU A 113 12.07 1.82 62.51
CA LEU A 113 13.38 1.26 62.23
C LEU A 113 13.29 -0.27 62.24
N PRO A 114 13.15 -0.93 61.07
CA PRO A 114 13.07 -2.38 61.02
C PRO A 114 14.34 -3.04 61.55
N LEU A 115 14.14 -4.10 62.33
CA LEU A 115 15.20 -5.00 62.79
C LEU A 115 15.34 -6.17 61.82
N LEU A 116 16.52 -6.27 61.23
CA LEU A 116 16.92 -7.32 60.31
C LEU A 116 17.96 -8.20 60.99
N VAL A 117 18.01 -9.47 60.61
CA VAL A 117 19.05 -10.41 61.06
C VAL A 117 19.72 -11.05 59.86
N ALA A 118 21.01 -11.35 59.95
CA ALA A 118 21.70 -12.12 58.91
C ALA A 118 21.00 -13.47 58.66
N THR A 119 20.98 -13.92 57.41
CA THR A 119 20.42 -15.25 57.05
C THR A 119 21.34 -16.41 57.39
N ARG A 120 22.60 -16.13 57.75
CA ARG A 120 23.62 -17.09 58.17
C ARG A 120 24.41 -16.57 59.37
N PRO A 121 25.00 -17.45 60.20
CA PRO A 121 25.90 -17.02 61.27
C PRO A 121 27.08 -16.23 60.70
N CYS A 122 27.30 -15.03 61.22
CA CYS A 122 28.38 -14.16 60.80
C CYS A 122 28.70 -13.11 61.87
N THR A 123 29.91 -12.57 61.78
CA THR A 123 30.37 -11.42 62.58
C THR A 123 29.95 -10.10 61.93
N VAL A 124 29.99 -9.02 62.71
CA VAL A 124 29.70 -7.65 62.23
C VAL A 124 30.55 -7.27 61.00
N PRO A 125 31.88 -7.50 60.96
CA PRO A 125 32.68 -7.21 59.77
C PRO A 125 32.31 -8.06 58.54
N GLU A 126 31.98 -9.35 58.75
CA GLU A 126 31.57 -10.24 57.65
C GLU A 126 30.23 -9.81 57.05
N LEU A 127 29.24 -9.45 57.88
CA LEU A 127 27.96 -8.94 57.38
C LEU A 127 28.13 -7.61 56.65
N GLN A 128 28.99 -6.73 57.17
CA GLN A 128 29.32 -5.46 56.51
C GLN A 128 29.93 -5.68 55.13
N ALA A 129 30.88 -6.60 55.00
CA ALA A 129 31.49 -6.94 53.71
C ALA A 129 30.44 -7.43 52.70
N LEU A 130 29.57 -8.37 53.10
CA LEU A 130 28.52 -8.91 52.22
C LEU A 130 27.55 -7.85 51.72
N VAL A 131 27.10 -6.95 52.60
CA VAL A 131 26.17 -5.89 52.20
C VAL A 131 26.87 -4.87 51.29
N LEU A 132 28.12 -4.51 51.58
CA LEU A 132 28.89 -3.60 50.73
C LEU A 132 29.16 -4.20 49.34
N GLU A 133 29.50 -5.49 49.28
CA GLU A 133 29.66 -6.23 48.02
C GLU A 133 28.36 -6.23 47.21
N ALA A 134 27.22 -6.56 47.84
CA ALA A 134 25.93 -6.54 47.16
C ALA A 134 25.55 -5.14 46.64
N LEU A 135 25.80 -4.08 47.42
CA LEU A 135 25.58 -2.70 46.99
C LEU A 135 26.47 -2.31 45.81
N ALA A 136 27.75 -2.70 45.84
CA ALA A 136 28.69 -2.45 44.76
C ALA A 136 28.30 -3.19 43.47
N GLU A 137 27.97 -4.48 43.57
CA GLU A 137 27.49 -5.28 42.44
C GLU A 137 26.24 -4.69 41.80
N ALA A 138 25.28 -4.24 42.62
CA ALA A 138 24.06 -3.60 42.14
C ALA A 138 24.35 -2.30 41.36
N LEU A 139 25.29 -1.47 41.84
CA LEU A 139 25.72 -0.25 41.15
C LEU A 139 26.43 -0.57 39.83
N THR A 140 27.37 -1.52 39.83
CA THR A 140 28.07 -1.96 38.61
C THR A 140 27.09 -2.48 37.57
N ALA A 141 26.11 -3.27 38.00
CA ALA A 141 25.10 -3.82 37.12
C ALA A 141 24.17 -2.73 36.54
N GLN A 142 23.86 -1.69 37.32
CA GLN A 142 23.10 -0.52 36.85
C GLN A 142 23.88 0.31 35.82
N VAL A 143 25.18 0.52 36.02
CA VAL A 143 26.06 1.19 35.04
C VAL A 143 26.11 0.40 33.73
N ARG A 144 26.28 -0.93 33.81
CA ARG A 144 26.29 -1.81 32.62
C ARG A 144 24.99 -1.71 31.83
N GLN A 145 23.85 -1.84 32.52
CA GLN A 145 22.53 -1.80 31.91
C GLN A 145 22.24 -0.45 31.21
N THR A 146 22.70 0.65 31.79
CA THR A 146 22.59 1.99 31.18
C THR A 146 23.48 2.10 29.94
N ALA A 147 24.71 1.56 30.00
CA ALA A 147 25.63 1.53 28.86
C ALA A 147 25.09 0.68 27.70
N ASP A 148 24.50 -0.48 28.01
CA ASP A 148 23.88 -1.39 27.03
C ASP A 148 22.69 -0.71 26.33
N LEU A 149 21.81 -0.03 27.08
CA LEU A 149 20.69 0.74 26.53
C LEU A 149 21.16 1.84 25.57
N LEU A 150 22.21 2.57 25.95
CA LEU A 150 22.81 3.62 25.11
C LEU A 150 23.48 3.04 23.85
N ALA A 151 24.18 1.92 23.98
CA ALA A 151 24.84 1.24 22.87
C ALA A 151 23.81 0.76 21.83
N GLU A 152 22.72 0.16 22.29
CA GLU A 152 21.65 -0.35 21.44
C GLU A 152 20.92 0.79 20.73
N THR A 153 20.60 1.89 21.45
CA THR A 153 19.98 3.07 20.84
C THR A 153 20.85 3.66 19.72
N ARG A 154 22.18 3.78 19.95
CA ARG A 154 23.13 4.26 18.93
C ARG A 154 23.31 3.29 17.77
N ARG A 155 23.13 1.99 18.00
CA ARG A 155 23.16 0.97 16.93
C ARG A 155 21.98 1.17 15.99
N LEU A 156 20.77 1.29 16.55
CA LEU A 156 19.53 1.44 15.80
C LEU A 156 19.46 2.75 15.03
N ASP A 157 19.86 3.87 15.65
CA ASP A 157 19.92 5.18 14.99
C ASP A 157 20.84 5.15 13.74
N ARG A 158 22.03 4.53 13.86
CA ARG A 158 22.95 4.38 12.72
C ARG A 158 22.42 3.50 11.61
N GLN A 159 21.59 2.51 11.93
CA GLN A 159 21.01 1.59 10.94
C GLN A 159 19.69 2.12 10.36
N GLY A 160 19.15 3.23 10.87
CA GLY A 160 17.85 3.76 10.47
C GLY A 160 16.69 2.84 10.83
N GLU A 161 16.90 1.91 11.77
CA GLU A 161 15.88 0.98 12.24
C GLU A 161 14.95 1.67 13.24
N GLY A 162 13.65 1.34 13.19
CA GLY A 162 12.68 1.83 14.16
C GLY A 162 12.91 1.29 15.58
N PRO A 163 12.11 1.70 16.57
CA PRO A 163 12.30 1.29 17.97
C PRO A 163 12.03 -0.19 18.25
N GLY A 164 11.53 -0.97 17.28
CA GLY A 164 11.09 -2.36 17.46
C GLY A 164 12.12 -3.29 18.13
N PRO A 165 13.39 -3.33 17.68
CA PRO A 165 14.42 -4.13 18.33
C PRO A 165 14.69 -3.69 19.78
N LEU A 166 14.66 -2.38 20.07
CA LEU A 166 14.83 -1.86 21.43
C LEU A 166 13.66 -2.27 22.35
N LEU A 167 12.42 -2.31 21.82
CA LEU A 167 11.26 -2.79 22.57
C LEU A 167 11.38 -4.29 22.91
N ARG A 168 11.87 -5.11 21.98
CA ARG A 168 12.13 -6.55 22.22
C ARG A 168 13.24 -6.76 23.23
N TRP A 169 14.36 -6.05 23.09
CA TRP A 169 15.43 -6.08 24.07
C TRP A 169 14.93 -5.69 25.46
N LEU A 170 14.11 -4.64 25.56
CA LEU A 170 13.53 -4.21 26.84
C LEU A 170 12.60 -5.26 27.43
N ALA A 171 11.77 -5.91 26.60
CA ALA A 171 10.90 -7.01 26.97
C ALA A 171 11.72 -8.17 27.58
N ASP A 172 12.80 -8.58 26.92
CA ASP A 172 13.68 -9.67 27.39
C ASP A 172 14.40 -9.31 28.70
N GLN A 173 14.94 -8.09 28.82
CA GLN A 173 15.65 -7.65 30.03
C GLN A 173 14.74 -7.50 31.25
N THR A 174 13.44 -7.34 31.03
CA THR A 174 12.47 -7.08 32.10
C THR A 174 11.45 -8.19 32.28
N ASP A 175 11.57 -9.30 31.54
CA ASP A 175 10.60 -10.40 31.55
C ASP A 175 9.16 -9.88 31.45
N SER A 176 8.93 -9.02 30.44
CA SER A 176 7.69 -8.28 30.27
C SER A 176 7.28 -8.18 28.81
N THR A 177 6.00 -7.89 28.55
CA THR A 177 5.55 -7.48 27.21
C THR A 177 5.60 -5.97 27.12
N VAL A 178 6.35 -5.44 26.16
CA VAL A 178 6.51 -3.99 25.93
C VAL A 178 5.89 -3.58 24.60
N THR A 179 5.02 -2.58 24.63
CA THR A 179 4.40 -2.01 23.43
C THR A 179 4.35 -0.48 23.51
N VAL A 180 4.17 0.17 22.36
CA VAL A 180 3.85 1.60 22.31
C VAL A 180 2.39 1.76 21.92
N ILE A 181 1.67 2.55 22.70
CA ILE A 181 0.26 2.88 22.48
C ILE A 181 0.18 4.28 21.89
N THR A 182 -0.56 4.40 20.78
CA THR A 182 -0.97 5.68 20.19
C THR A 182 -2.49 5.82 20.22
N ARG A 183 -3.01 7.04 19.99
CA ARG A 183 -4.46 7.32 20.04
C ARG A 183 -5.25 6.57 18.97
N ASP A 184 -4.61 6.24 17.85
CA ASP A 184 -5.24 5.66 16.67
C ASP A 184 -5.09 4.12 16.62
N ASP A 185 -4.39 3.52 17.58
CA ASP A 185 -4.20 2.07 17.66
C ASP A 185 -5.41 1.40 18.33
N GLY A 186 -5.98 0.37 17.68
CA GLY A 186 -7.10 -0.44 18.19
C GLY A 186 -6.82 -1.18 19.50
N THR A 187 -5.59 -1.14 20.02
CA THR A 187 -5.21 -1.59 21.37
C THR A 187 -5.90 -0.80 22.48
N TRP A 188 -6.49 0.36 22.17
CA TRP A 188 -7.32 1.16 23.08
C TRP A 188 -8.48 0.35 23.67
N ALA A 189 -9.14 -0.49 22.86
CA ALA A 189 -10.33 -1.23 23.28
C ALA A 189 -10.03 -2.24 24.42
N ALA A 190 -8.82 -2.81 24.45
CA ALA A 190 -8.40 -3.76 25.48
C ALA A 190 -8.04 -3.12 26.83
N LEU A 191 -7.86 -1.80 26.89
CA LEU A 191 -7.51 -1.03 28.10
C LEU A 191 -8.61 -0.05 28.52
N ALA A 192 -9.82 -0.20 27.98
CA ALA A 192 -10.94 0.73 28.15
C ALA A 192 -11.31 1.00 29.63
N GLU A 193 -11.15 0.02 30.52
CA GLU A 193 -11.39 0.19 31.97
C GLU A 193 -10.42 1.19 32.64
N HIS A 194 -9.34 1.58 31.97
CA HIS A 194 -8.32 2.53 32.45
C HIS A 194 -8.18 3.77 31.58
N GLY A 195 -9.18 4.03 30.72
CA GLY A 195 -9.17 5.14 29.78
C GLY A 195 -8.79 6.48 30.40
N ARG A 196 -9.20 6.74 31.65
CA ARG A 196 -8.87 7.97 32.37
C ARG A 196 -7.37 8.17 32.63
N VAL A 197 -6.62 7.14 33.02
CA VAL A 197 -5.18 7.24 33.29
C VAL A 197 -4.41 7.38 31.97
N LEU A 198 -4.84 6.66 30.93
CA LEU A 198 -4.27 6.81 29.59
C LEU A 198 -4.53 8.20 29.03
N GLU A 199 -5.76 8.73 29.14
CA GLU A 199 -6.10 10.09 28.71
C GLU A 199 -5.24 11.14 29.41
N GLN A 200 -4.99 10.99 30.72
CA GLN A 200 -4.09 11.86 31.46
C GLN A 200 -2.65 11.82 30.92
N LEU A 201 -2.14 10.64 30.57
CA LEU A 201 -0.81 10.47 29.96
C LEU A 201 -0.75 11.06 28.55
N LEU A 202 -1.75 10.78 27.70
CA LEU A 202 -1.86 11.28 26.33
C LEU A 202 -2.02 12.81 26.29
N ALA A 203 -2.76 13.38 27.24
CA ALA A 203 -2.93 14.83 27.39
C ALA A 203 -1.72 15.52 28.05
N GLY A 204 -0.73 14.75 28.52
CA GLY A 204 0.47 15.27 29.19
C GLY A 204 0.23 15.82 30.60
N GLN A 205 -0.84 15.38 31.26
CA GLN A 205 -1.15 15.75 32.65
C GLN A 205 -0.33 14.93 33.66
N VAL A 206 0.12 13.75 33.25
CA VAL A 206 0.97 12.84 34.04
C VAL A 206 2.06 12.27 33.13
N ASP A 207 3.26 12.02 33.65
CA ASP A 207 4.39 11.47 32.87
C ASP A 207 4.55 9.95 33.00
N SER A 208 4.03 9.35 34.07
CA SER A 208 4.02 7.90 34.24
C SER A 208 2.90 7.42 35.14
N ALA A 209 2.47 6.16 34.96
CA ALA A 209 1.49 5.52 35.81
C ALA A 209 1.85 4.04 36.06
N ALA A 210 1.45 3.53 37.22
CA ALA A 210 1.54 2.12 37.57
C ALA A 210 0.14 1.60 37.83
N VAL A 211 -0.23 0.50 37.16
CA VAL A 211 -1.58 -0.06 37.23
C VAL A 211 -1.46 -1.56 37.50
N ALA A 212 -2.31 -2.12 38.37
CA ALA A 212 -2.32 -3.55 38.65
C ALA A 212 -3.77 -4.07 38.60
N VAL A 213 -4.06 -5.04 37.73
CA VAL A 213 -5.40 -5.60 37.51
C VAL A 213 -5.35 -7.08 37.26
N ALA A 214 -6.22 -7.84 37.94
CA ALA A 214 -6.42 -9.28 37.73
C ALA A 214 -5.10 -10.11 37.73
N GLY A 215 -4.12 -9.71 38.54
CA GLY A 215 -2.81 -10.37 38.62
C GLY A 215 -1.77 -9.86 37.61
N ARG A 216 -2.13 -8.96 36.68
CA ARG A 216 -1.19 -8.28 35.78
C ARG A 216 -0.75 -6.94 36.33
N HIS A 217 0.53 -6.65 36.24
CA HIS A 217 1.16 -5.42 36.70
C HIS A 217 1.72 -4.64 35.50
N MET A 218 1.28 -3.40 35.34
CA MET A 218 1.60 -2.54 34.20
C MET A 218 2.41 -1.30 34.62
N ARG A 219 3.37 -0.91 33.78
CA ARG A 219 4.10 0.35 33.83
C ARG A 219 3.85 1.15 32.55
N LEU A 220 3.35 2.37 32.71
CA LEU A 220 3.02 3.27 31.62
C LEU A 220 3.91 4.51 31.71
N HIS A 221 4.56 4.90 30.62
CA HIS A 221 5.41 6.10 30.56
C HIS A 221 5.06 6.93 29.32
N ALA A 222 4.76 8.21 29.53
CA ALA A 222 4.54 9.15 28.43
C ALA A 222 5.86 9.40 27.67
N MET A 223 5.75 9.51 26.36
CA MET A 223 6.86 9.69 25.43
C MET A 223 6.65 10.94 24.58
N GLY A 224 7.72 11.73 24.46
CA GLY A 224 7.72 12.96 23.68
C GLY A 224 6.96 14.11 24.34
N ALA A 225 7.07 15.29 23.73
CA ALA A 225 6.44 16.52 24.22
C ALA A 225 5.16 16.91 23.46
N ALA A 226 4.95 16.38 22.25
CA ALA A 226 3.81 16.70 21.40
C ALA A 226 2.53 16.01 21.90
N VAL A 227 1.41 16.74 21.89
CA VAL A 227 0.08 16.22 22.29
C VAL A 227 -0.71 15.87 21.02
N PRO A 228 -1.40 14.70 20.95
CA PRO A 228 -1.43 13.65 21.97
C PRO A 228 -0.07 12.94 22.10
N ARG A 229 0.42 12.79 23.34
CA ARG A 229 1.67 12.08 23.64
C ARG A 229 1.53 10.62 23.27
N GLN A 230 2.63 9.92 23.06
CA GLN A 230 2.64 8.47 22.92
C GLN A 230 2.92 7.83 24.28
N VAL A 231 2.53 6.57 24.51
CA VAL A 231 2.73 5.91 25.81
C VAL A 231 3.47 4.59 25.62
N LEU A 232 4.60 4.41 26.29
CA LEU A 232 5.27 3.13 26.43
C LEU A 232 4.56 2.33 27.52
N ALA A 233 4.05 1.16 27.18
CA ALA A 233 3.37 0.27 28.11
C ALA A 233 4.18 -1.02 28.25
N ALA A 234 4.55 -1.36 29.48
CA ALA A 234 5.19 -2.62 29.82
C ALA A 234 4.31 -3.41 30.80
N VAL A 235 4.08 -4.70 30.53
CA VAL A 235 3.13 -5.56 31.26
C VAL A 235 3.81 -6.84 31.74
N ARG A 236 3.60 -7.21 33.01
CA ARG A 236 4.11 -8.42 33.65
C ARG A 236 3.02 -9.15 34.42
N ASP A 237 3.16 -10.47 34.56
CA ASP A 237 2.29 -11.29 35.43
C ASP A 237 2.79 -11.35 36.89
N THR A 238 3.92 -10.70 37.18
CA THR A 238 4.52 -10.60 38.51
C THR A 238 4.72 -9.14 38.92
N PRO A 239 4.74 -8.82 40.23
CA PRO A 239 5.02 -7.47 40.70
C PRO A 239 6.36 -6.96 40.16
N TRP A 240 6.38 -5.70 39.74
CA TRP A 240 7.58 -5.11 39.14
C TRP A 240 8.73 -4.94 40.13
N PRO A 241 9.91 -5.56 39.87
CA PRO A 241 11.13 -5.16 40.55
C PRO A 241 11.45 -3.70 40.26
N ARG A 242 12.02 -2.99 41.23
CA ARG A 242 12.39 -1.57 41.08
C ARG A 242 13.35 -1.37 39.91
N ARG A 243 14.37 -2.23 39.79
CA ARG A 243 15.36 -2.19 38.72
C ARG A 243 14.75 -2.31 37.32
N ALA A 244 13.77 -3.20 37.15
CA ALA A 244 13.06 -3.35 35.90
C ALA A 244 12.18 -2.12 35.60
N SER A 245 11.54 -1.54 36.62
CA SER A 245 10.74 -0.30 36.48
C SER A 245 11.61 0.90 36.05
N GLU A 246 12.79 1.05 36.64
CA GLU A 246 13.73 2.11 36.29
C GLU A 246 14.26 1.96 34.85
N LEU A 247 14.50 0.73 34.39
CA LEU A 247 14.91 0.47 33.00
C LEU A 247 13.81 0.88 32.01
N VAL A 248 12.54 0.53 32.28
CA VAL A 248 11.40 0.92 31.42
C VAL A 248 11.27 2.45 31.35
N ALA A 249 11.43 3.14 32.47
CA ALA A 249 11.38 4.60 32.52
C ALA A 249 12.48 5.25 31.68
N GLN A 250 13.72 4.75 31.77
CA GLN A 250 14.85 5.26 30.98
C GLN A 250 14.70 4.98 29.48
N ALA A 251 14.20 3.78 29.14
CA ALA A 251 14.01 3.38 27.75
C ALA A 251 12.93 4.22 27.05
N ALA A 252 11.88 4.67 27.75
CA ALA A 252 10.83 5.52 27.19
C ALA A 252 11.37 6.78 26.50
N SER A 253 12.37 7.45 27.09
CA SER A 253 13.01 8.62 26.47
C SER A 253 13.81 8.26 25.23
N GLN A 254 14.51 7.11 25.21
CA GLN A 254 15.28 6.67 24.05
C GLN A 254 14.38 6.26 22.88
N VAL A 255 13.28 5.55 23.18
CA VAL A 255 12.26 5.19 22.19
C VAL A 255 11.65 6.45 21.57
N ALA A 256 11.38 7.49 22.37
CA ALA A 256 10.88 8.77 21.86
C ALA A 256 11.85 9.43 20.86
N LEU A 257 13.16 9.43 21.17
CA LEU A 257 14.20 10.00 20.31
C LEU A 257 14.33 9.26 18.98
N LEU A 258 14.24 7.92 18.97
CA LEU A 258 14.29 7.12 17.73
C LEU A 258 13.05 7.31 16.84
N ARG A 259 11.88 7.63 17.42
CA ARG A 259 10.63 7.80 16.66
C ARG A 259 10.47 9.18 16.03
N HIS A 260 10.99 10.23 16.66
CA HIS A 260 10.73 11.61 16.23
C HIS A 260 11.22 11.92 14.79
N PRO A 261 12.43 11.49 14.35
CA PRO A 261 12.85 11.68 12.96
C PRO A 261 11.98 10.91 11.97
N LEU A 262 11.51 9.70 12.34
CA LEU A 262 10.64 8.89 11.49
C LEU A 262 9.26 9.55 11.32
N SER A 263 8.68 10.12 12.37
CA SER A 263 7.41 10.84 12.27
C SER A 263 7.51 12.12 11.44
N LEU A 264 8.62 12.87 11.55
CA LEU A 264 8.84 14.07 10.74
C LEU A 264 9.00 13.72 9.25
N ARG A 265 9.79 12.69 8.93
CA ARG A 265 9.92 12.19 7.54
C ARG A 265 8.58 11.71 6.97
N ALA A 266 7.78 11.02 7.77
CA ALA A 266 6.44 10.61 7.36
C ALA A 266 5.51 11.81 7.12
N GLN A 267 5.58 12.85 7.96
CA GLN A 267 4.82 14.08 7.77
C GLN A 267 5.27 14.86 6.52
N GLU A 268 6.58 14.99 6.30
CA GLU A 268 7.14 15.63 5.11
C GLU A 268 6.69 14.89 3.84
N ARG A 269 6.75 13.55 3.83
CA ARG A 269 6.26 12.73 2.73
C ARG A 269 4.78 12.98 2.46
N ARG A 270 3.92 12.99 3.49
CA ARG A 270 2.49 13.30 3.34
C ARG A 270 2.24 14.68 2.72
N LEU A 271 2.95 15.71 3.17
CA LEU A 271 2.81 17.05 2.61
C LEU A 271 3.25 17.11 1.13
N LYS A 272 4.34 16.44 0.78
CA LYS A 272 4.80 16.32 -0.62
C LYS A 272 3.77 15.59 -1.49
N GLU A 273 3.18 14.52 -0.97
CA GLU A 273 2.12 13.75 -1.65
C GLU A 273 0.87 14.61 -1.88
N SER A 274 0.40 15.34 -0.86
CA SER A 274 -0.74 16.26 -0.98
C SER A 274 -0.48 17.37 -2.01
N ALA A 275 0.71 17.98 -2.00
CA ALA A 275 1.07 19.01 -2.98
C ALA A 275 1.10 18.45 -4.42
N MET A 276 1.61 17.24 -4.61
CA MET A 276 1.62 16.57 -5.90
C MET A 276 0.20 16.24 -6.38
N ALA A 277 -0.69 15.79 -5.48
CA ALA A 277 -2.09 15.52 -5.82
C ALA A 277 -2.80 16.76 -6.37
N VAL A 278 -2.60 17.92 -5.75
CA VAL A 278 -3.15 19.19 -6.26
C VAL A 278 -2.55 19.54 -7.63
N LYS A 279 -1.23 19.38 -7.83
CA LYS A 279 -0.61 19.65 -9.14
C LYS A 279 -1.17 18.75 -10.25
N VAL A 280 -1.41 17.47 -9.96
CA VAL A 280 -2.04 16.52 -10.90
C VAL A 280 -3.48 16.93 -11.20
N ALA A 281 -4.27 17.29 -10.19
CA ALA A 281 -5.64 17.74 -10.38
C ALA A 281 -5.73 19.00 -11.28
N VAL A 282 -4.80 19.95 -11.12
CA VAL A 282 -4.73 21.13 -12.02
C VAL A 282 -4.48 20.70 -13.47
N ILE A 283 -3.53 19.79 -13.72
CA ILE A 283 -3.30 19.27 -15.08
C ILE A 283 -4.55 18.57 -15.63
N GLN A 284 -5.23 17.77 -14.82
CA GLN A 284 -6.44 17.06 -15.23
C GLN A 284 -7.53 18.02 -15.70
N HIS A 285 -7.78 19.09 -14.93
CA HIS A 285 -8.72 20.13 -15.33
C HIS A 285 -8.29 20.83 -16.62
N LEU A 286 -7.00 21.13 -16.78
CA LEU A 286 -6.48 21.78 -18.00
C LEU A 286 -6.59 20.88 -19.24
N VAL A 287 -6.26 19.60 -19.12
CA VAL A 287 -6.36 18.66 -20.25
C VAL A 287 -7.83 18.36 -20.59
N ALA A 288 -8.74 18.43 -19.61
CA ALA A 288 -10.18 18.35 -19.84
C ALA A 288 -10.80 19.66 -20.39
N GLY A 289 -10.03 20.76 -20.47
CA GLY A 289 -10.49 22.07 -20.93
C GLY A 289 -11.24 22.90 -19.88
N ASP A 290 -11.28 22.47 -18.61
CA ASP A 290 -11.91 23.21 -17.49
C ASP A 290 -10.91 24.17 -16.82
N VAL A 291 -10.53 25.21 -17.55
CA VAL A 291 -9.61 26.25 -17.06
C VAL A 291 -10.13 26.94 -15.77
N PRO A 292 -11.43 27.27 -15.62
CA PRO A 292 -11.93 27.89 -14.40
C PRO A 292 -11.74 27.01 -13.14
N GLN A 293 -11.96 25.70 -13.24
CA GLN A 293 -11.70 24.80 -12.13
C GLN A 293 -10.20 24.63 -11.88
N ALA A 294 -9.38 24.56 -12.93
CA ALA A 294 -7.92 24.52 -12.80
C ALA A 294 -7.36 25.73 -12.01
N ILE A 295 -7.85 26.94 -12.28
CA ILE A 295 -7.46 28.16 -11.56
C ILE A 295 -7.82 28.06 -10.07
N ARG A 296 -9.04 27.59 -9.74
CA ARG A 296 -9.47 27.42 -8.34
C ARG A 296 -8.62 26.42 -7.60
N THR A 297 -8.35 25.27 -8.22
CA THR A 297 -7.54 24.19 -7.63
C THR A 297 -6.08 24.61 -7.45
N ALA A 298 -5.52 25.42 -8.37
CA ALA A 298 -4.14 25.87 -8.29
C ALA A 298 -3.90 27.00 -7.28
N ALA A 299 -4.91 27.81 -6.98
CA ALA A 299 -4.76 29.05 -6.20
C ALA A 299 -3.99 28.92 -4.87
N PRO A 300 -4.15 27.84 -4.06
CA PRO A 300 -3.42 27.70 -2.79
C PRO A 300 -1.92 27.43 -2.95
N LEU A 301 -1.49 26.80 -4.04
CA LEU A 301 -0.11 26.35 -4.23
C LEU A 301 0.67 27.16 -5.28
N LEU A 302 -0.02 27.64 -6.31
CA LEU A 302 0.56 28.28 -7.49
C LEU A 302 -0.27 29.51 -7.91
N PRO A 303 -0.35 30.56 -7.07
CA PRO A 303 -1.20 31.72 -7.32
C PRO A 303 -0.84 32.51 -8.58
N ASP A 304 0.41 32.36 -9.06
CA ASP A 304 0.96 33.14 -10.16
C ASP A 304 0.97 32.39 -11.50
N LEU A 305 0.58 31.11 -11.51
CA LEU A 305 0.68 30.24 -12.70
C LEU A 305 -0.11 30.78 -13.89
N PHE A 306 -1.32 31.27 -13.64
CA PHE A 306 -2.26 31.73 -14.67
C PHE A 306 -2.15 33.23 -14.99
N ARG A 307 -1.07 33.91 -14.58
CA ARG A 307 -0.85 35.32 -14.95
C ARG A 307 -0.51 35.51 -16.44
N ALA A 308 0.11 34.51 -17.05
CA ALA A 308 0.35 34.48 -18.48
C ALA A 308 -0.88 33.92 -19.20
N ASP A 309 -1.26 34.52 -20.33
CA ASP A 309 -2.40 34.07 -21.14
C ASP A 309 -2.12 32.74 -21.87
N VAL A 310 -0.85 32.36 -21.98
CA VAL A 310 -0.37 31.20 -22.73
C VAL A 310 0.63 30.37 -21.92
N ALA A 311 0.75 29.09 -22.27
CA ALA A 311 1.69 28.14 -21.68
C ALA A 311 2.37 27.27 -22.76
N GLU A 312 3.61 26.88 -22.49
CA GLU A 312 4.34 25.84 -23.23
C GLU A 312 4.16 24.50 -22.51
N VAL A 313 3.83 23.45 -23.26
CA VAL A 313 3.74 22.09 -22.74
C VAL A 313 5.01 21.34 -23.10
N CYS A 314 5.67 20.74 -22.12
CA CYS A 314 6.87 19.93 -22.34
C CYS A 314 6.66 18.52 -21.81
N VAL A 315 7.07 17.54 -22.60
CA VAL A 315 7.15 16.13 -22.21
C VAL A 315 8.62 15.77 -22.13
N VAL A 316 9.08 15.47 -20.92
CA VAL A 316 10.47 15.08 -20.63
C VAL A 316 10.53 13.59 -20.39
N GLU A 317 11.33 12.87 -21.17
CA GLU A 317 11.57 11.44 -21.02
C GLU A 317 12.72 11.16 -20.05
N CYS A 318 12.48 10.26 -19.09
CA CYS A 318 13.45 9.80 -18.11
C CYS A 318 14.39 8.74 -18.71
N GLY A 319 15.66 8.74 -18.30
CA GLY A 319 16.59 7.68 -18.67
C GLY A 319 16.27 6.34 -18.00
N PRO A 320 16.76 5.21 -18.55
CA PRO A 320 16.56 3.89 -17.95
C PRO A 320 17.15 3.84 -16.53
N GLY A 321 16.36 3.37 -15.56
CA GLY A 321 16.78 3.24 -14.17
C GLY A 321 16.76 4.54 -13.36
N GLU A 322 16.39 5.68 -13.96
CA GLU A 322 16.23 6.93 -13.21
C GLU A 322 14.92 6.96 -12.42
N GLU A 323 14.97 7.53 -11.22
CA GLU A 323 13.75 7.81 -10.47
C GLU A 323 13.02 9.03 -11.05
N ARG A 324 11.81 8.80 -11.58
CA ARG A 324 10.98 9.84 -12.20
C ARG A 324 10.72 11.05 -11.30
N ALA A 325 10.59 10.83 -9.99
CA ALA A 325 10.41 11.89 -9.00
C ALA A 325 11.61 12.85 -8.94
N ALA A 326 12.84 12.32 -9.07
CA ALA A 326 14.05 13.13 -9.09
C ALA A 326 14.14 13.98 -10.37
N VAL A 327 13.73 13.42 -11.52
CA VAL A 327 13.67 14.18 -12.78
C VAL A 327 12.64 15.31 -12.69
N ALA A 328 11.46 15.04 -12.13
CA ALA A 328 10.44 16.06 -11.91
C ALA A 328 10.91 17.18 -10.97
N GLU A 329 11.63 16.85 -9.90
CA GLU A 329 12.23 17.84 -9.00
C GLU A 329 13.30 18.68 -9.71
N ALA A 330 14.13 18.07 -10.56
CA ALA A 330 15.12 18.78 -11.36
C ALA A 330 14.45 19.75 -12.36
N CYS A 331 13.35 19.34 -13.00
CA CYS A 331 12.55 20.21 -13.87
C CYS A 331 11.91 21.37 -13.09
N ASP A 332 11.29 21.10 -11.93
CA ASP A 332 10.65 22.11 -11.06
C ASP A 332 11.69 23.15 -10.60
N ALA A 333 12.89 22.70 -10.24
CA ALA A 333 14.01 23.56 -9.85
C ALA A 333 14.54 24.42 -11.01
N ALA A 334 14.72 23.83 -12.20
CA ALA A 334 15.21 24.55 -13.39
C ALA A 334 14.24 25.63 -13.86
N LEU A 335 12.94 25.46 -13.61
CA LEU A 335 11.87 26.41 -13.95
C LEU A 335 11.53 27.36 -12.79
N GLU A 336 12.42 27.48 -11.80
CA GLU A 336 12.28 28.34 -10.63
C GLU A 336 10.94 28.15 -9.88
N ARG A 337 10.37 26.93 -9.95
CA ARG A 337 9.08 26.55 -9.35
C ARG A 337 7.88 27.38 -9.84
N ARG A 338 8.01 28.03 -11.00
CA ARG A 338 6.92 28.81 -11.64
C ARG A 338 6.07 27.97 -12.61
N ALA A 339 6.55 26.78 -12.95
CA ALA A 339 5.86 25.86 -13.84
C ALA A 339 5.07 24.81 -13.05
N LEU A 340 4.01 24.31 -13.67
CA LEU A 340 3.30 23.15 -13.16
C LEU A 340 4.02 21.90 -13.64
N VAL A 341 4.85 21.33 -12.76
CA VAL A 341 5.52 20.05 -13.01
C VAL A 341 4.78 18.96 -12.28
N ALA A 342 4.18 18.04 -13.03
CA ALA A 342 3.56 16.85 -12.46
C ALA A 342 4.03 15.59 -13.17
N CYS A 343 3.68 14.48 -12.53
CA CYS A 343 4.15 13.16 -12.88
C CYS A 343 2.97 12.31 -13.40
N PRO A 344 2.37 12.64 -14.57
CA PRO A 344 1.24 11.91 -15.09
C PRO A 344 1.66 10.48 -15.41
N VAL A 345 0.78 9.52 -15.18
CA VAL A 345 0.95 8.07 -15.02
C VAL A 345 1.95 7.34 -15.95
N GLU A 346 2.37 7.90 -17.09
CA GLU A 346 3.42 7.33 -17.94
C GLU A 346 4.75 7.18 -17.18
N TYR A 347 5.18 5.92 -17.02
CA TYR A 347 6.34 5.52 -16.20
C TYR A 347 7.66 6.20 -16.61
N GLN A 348 7.78 6.66 -17.84
CA GLN A 348 9.00 7.27 -18.39
C GLN A 348 8.88 8.77 -18.67
N HIS A 349 7.73 9.42 -18.43
CA HIS A 349 7.53 10.83 -18.78
C HIS A 349 7.23 11.72 -17.57
N VAL A 350 7.75 12.95 -17.63
CA VAL A 350 7.40 14.08 -16.76
C VAL A 350 6.74 15.15 -17.61
N LEU A 351 5.56 15.61 -17.19
CA LEU A 351 4.82 16.67 -17.88
C LEU A 351 5.05 18.00 -17.18
N VAL A 352 5.42 18.99 -17.97
CA VAL A 352 5.72 20.34 -17.51
C VAL A 352 4.80 21.32 -18.26
N LEU A 353 4.03 22.12 -17.54
CA LEU A 353 3.32 23.27 -18.11
C LEU A 353 4.02 24.55 -17.65
N HIS A 354 4.70 25.22 -18.58
CA HIS A 354 5.47 26.43 -18.32
C HIS A 354 4.70 27.67 -18.77
N PRO A 355 4.32 28.60 -17.87
CA PRO A 355 3.64 29.83 -18.26
C PRO A 355 4.57 30.73 -19.09
N ARG A 356 4.11 31.17 -20.27
CA ARG A 356 4.94 31.93 -21.20
C ARG A 356 4.56 33.42 -21.20
N GLY A 357 5.24 34.20 -20.37
CA GLY A 357 5.17 35.66 -20.41
C GLY A 357 5.98 36.26 -21.58
N LYS A 358 5.69 37.52 -21.96
CA LYS A 358 6.36 38.23 -23.07
C LYS A 358 7.89 38.25 -22.96
N ASP A 359 8.42 38.33 -21.74
CA ASP A 359 9.86 38.40 -21.44
C ASP A 359 10.41 37.13 -20.77
N ALA A 360 9.61 36.06 -20.65
CA ALA A 360 10.09 34.82 -20.04
C ALA A 360 11.17 34.16 -20.92
N ALA A 361 11.98 33.26 -20.37
CA ALA A 361 12.79 32.35 -21.19
C ALA A 361 11.91 31.18 -21.68
N ALA A 362 12.25 30.63 -22.85
CA ALA A 362 11.57 29.45 -23.39
C ALA A 362 11.86 28.24 -22.51
N ALA A 363 10.89 27.34 -22.34
CA ALA A 363 11.07 26.12 -21.59
C ALA A 363 12.24 25.27 -22.14
N ALA A 364 12.47 25.33 -23.46
CA ALA A 364 13.58 24.65 -24.12
C ALA A 364 14.96 25.08 -23.60
N ASP A 365 15.15 26.37 -23.35
CA ASP A 365 16.40 26.90 -22.82
C ASP A 365 16.59 26.54 -21.35
N LEU A 366 15.50 26.62 -20.56
CA LEU A 366 15.51 26.35 -19.12
C LEU A 366 15.71 24.86 -18.81
N LEU A 367 15.14 23.96 -19.62
CA LEU A 367 15.25 22.51 -19.42
C LEU A 367 16.54 21.91 -19.99
N ARG A 368 17.26 22.61 -20.87
CA ARG A 368 18.49 22.13 -21.51
C ARG A 368 19.52 21.53 -20.53
N PRO A 369 19.82 22.15 -19.36
CA PRO A 369 20.74 21.57 -18.38
C PRO A 369 20.23 20.26 -17.77
N VAL A 370 18.90 20.15 -17.56
CA VAL A 370 18.26 18.95 -17.00
C VAL A 370 18.34 17.79 -18.00
N ILE A 371 18.15 18.07 -19.29
CA ILE A 371 18.26 17.06 -20.36
C ILE A 371 19.71 16.62 -20.54
N ALA A 372 20.66 17.56 -20.59
CA ALA A 372 22.08 17.26 -20.77
C ALA A 372 22.69 16.47 -19.59
N ALA A 373 22.08 16.50 -18.41
CA ALA A 373 22.56 15.78 -17.23
C ALA A 373 22.54 14.24 -17.39
N HIS A 374 21.77 13.69 -18.34
CA HIS A 374 21.75 12.26 -18.62
C HIS A 374 21.58 12.01 -20.13
N GLY A 375 22.54 11.30 -20.73
CA GLY A 375 22.65 11.16 -22.20
C GLY A 375 21.49 10.46 -22.91
N GLN A 376 20.55 9.88 -22.16
CA GLN A 376 19.34 9.26 -22.69
C GLN A 376 18.04 10.04 -22.42
N ARG A 377 18.09 11.18 -21.72
CA ARG A 377 16.90 12.05 -21.57
C ARG A 377 16.59 12.75 -22.87
N ALA A 378 15.31 12.95 -23.17
CA ALA A 378 14.89 13.78 -24.30
C ALA A 378 13.68 14.64 -23.91
N ALA A 379 13.50 15.78 -24.57
CA ALA A 379 12.34 16.63 -24.33
C ALA A 379 11.69 17.10 -25.64
N GLY A 380 10.39 16.88 -25.73
CA GLY A 380 9.53 17.48 -26.75
C GLY A 380 8.73 18.63 -26.16
N ILE A 381 8.64 19.73 -26.89
CA ILE A 381 8.11 21.00 -26.39
C ILE A 381 7.11 21.56 -27.41
N SER A 382 5.95 22.00 -26.95
CA SER A 382 4.95 22.65 -27.81
C SER A 382 5.29 24.12 -28.07
N GLN A 383 4.63 24.74 -29.05
CA GLN A 383 4.53 26.20 -29.07
C GLN A 383 3.72 26.73 -27.87
N PRO A 384 3.86 28.02 -27.51
CA PRO A 384 2.98 28.65 -26.54
C PRO A 384 1.53 28.63 -27.03
N VAL A 385 0.64 28.02 -26.25
CA VAL A 385 -0.79 27.95 -26.55
C VAL A 385 -1.62 28.56 -25.42
N PRO A 386 -2.85 29.02 -25.69
CA PRO A 386 -3.79 29.37 -24.62
C PRO A 386 -4.03 28.19 -23.66
N TRP A 387 -4.33 28.47 -22.40
CA TRP A 387 -4.62 27.43 -21.39
C TRP A 387 -5.82 26.53 -21.74
N THR A 388 -6.67 26.93 -22.69
CA THR A 388 -7.77 26.09 -23.21
C THR A 388 -7.29 24.96 -24.11
N ASP A 389 -6.08 25.05 -24.66
CA ASP A 389 -5.60 24.19 -25.74
C ASP A 389 -4.48 23.25 -25.28
N ILE A 390 -4.33 23.06 -23.97
CA ILE A 390 -3.28 22.26 -23.34
C ILE A 390 -3.29 20.80 -23.82
N GLU A 391 -4.46 20.23 -24.12
CA GLU A 391 -4.58 18.88 -24.69
C GLU A 391 -3.85 18.75 -26.04
N SER A 392 -4.03 19.74 -26.91
CA SER A 392 -3.44 19.73 -28.25
C SER A 392 -1.95 20.04 -28.18
N ALA A 393 -1.54 20.94 -27.29
CA ALA A 393 -0.12 21.20 -27.03
C ALA A 393 0.60 20.00 -26.38
N HIS A 394 -0.05 19.24 -25.50
CA HIS A 394 0.51 18.00 -24.97
C HIS A 394 0.76 16.96 -26.07
N THR A 395 -0.16 16.83 -27.02
CA THR A 395 0.03 15.97 -28.19
C THR A 395 1.20 16.45 -29.06
N ALA A 396 1.27 17.74 -29.34
CA ALA A 396 2.37 18.34 -30.10
C ALA A 396 3.74 18.13 -29.40
N ALA A 397 3.78 18.28 -28.08
CA ALA A 397 4.98 18.01 -27.28
C ALA A 397 5.42 16.53 -27.37
N LYS A 398 4.49 15.57 -27.37
CA LYS A 398 4.82 14.15 -27.59
C LYS A 398 5.38 13.88 -28.99
N GLN A 399 4.84 14.53 -30.02
CA GLN A 399 5.36 14.39 -31.39
C GLN A 399 6.75 15.02 -31.52
N ALA A 400 6.95 16.18 -30.89
CA ALA A 400 8.26 16.81 -30.80
C ALA A 400 9.28 15.90 -30.11
N LEU A 401 8.89 15.13 -29.10
CA LEU A 401 9.78 14.20 -28.40
C LEU A 401 10.39 13.14 -29.35
N ILE A 402 9.58 12.59 -30.27
CA ILE A 402 10.06 11.62 -31.28
C ILE A 402 11.16 12.23 -32.15
N ARG A 403 11.02 13.51 -32.52
CA ARG A 403 12.03 14.25 -33.27
C ARG A 403 13.25 14.58 -32.41
N ALA A 404 13.03 14.90 -31.15
CA ALA A 404 14.08 15.21 -30.19
C ALA A 404 15.08 14.05 -30.06
N HIS A 405 14.64 12.79 -30.11
CA HIS A 405 15.51 11.62 -30.07
C HIS A 405 16.55 11.56 -31.19
N ARG A 406 16.31 12.23 -32.33
CA ARG A 406 17.22 12.26 -33.48
C ARG A 406 18.18 13.45 -33.47
N GLN A 407 17.99 14.39 -32.55
CA GLN A 407 18.79 15.59 -32.45
C GLN A 407 19.93 15.38 -31.46
N GLU A 408 21.09 15.96 -31.76
CA GLU A 408 22.23 15.96 -30.84
C GLU A 408 21.90 16.67 -29.51
N SER A 409 21.09 17.72 -29.57
CA SER A 409 20.60 18.45 -28.38
C SER A 409 19.59 17.67 -27.54
N ARG A 410 19.01 16.58 -28.08
CA ARG A 410 17.91 15.80 -27.48
C ARG A 410 16.70 16.63 -27.03
N THR A 411 16.52 17.81 -27.61
CA THR A 411 15.38 18.70 -27.37
C THR A 411 14.81 19.16 -28.71
N TRP A 412 13.48 19.18 -28.84
CA TRP A 412 12.81 19.72 -30.03
C TRP A 412 11.58 20.54 -29.65
N VAL A 413 11.42 21.69 -30.28
CA VAL A 413 10.21 22.52 -30.18
C VAL A 413 9.37 22.27 -31.42
N ASP A 414 8.09 21.95 -31.24
CA ASP A 414 7.16 21.81 -32.34
C ASP A 414 7.06 23.13 -33.11
N GLU A 415 7.27 23.09 -34.42
CA GLU A 415 7.22 24.28 -35.29
C GLU A 415 5.78 24.60 -35.74
N GLY A 416 4.78 23.88 -35.20
CA GLY A 416 3.37 24.19 -35.37
C GLY A 416 2.80 23.60 -36.64
N ALA A 417 2.80 22.27 -36.76
CA ALA A 417 1.98 21.61 -37.77
C ALA A 417 0.51 21.93 -37.50
N THR A 418 -0.01 22.95 -38.20
CA THR A 418 -1.38 23.44 -37.99
C THR A 418 -2.37 22.30 -38.25
N PRO A 419 -3.17 21.89 -37.24
CA PRO A 419 -4.11 20.77 -37.38
C PRO A 419 -5.07 21.00 -38.55
N LEU A 420 -5.55 19.92 -39.18
CA LEU A 420 -6.44 19.98 -40.33
C LEU A 420 -7.62 20.95 -40.10
N ALA A 421 -8.27 20.90 -38.92
CA ALA A 421 -9.40 21.76 -38.57
C ALA A 421 -9.14 23.27 -38.73
N HIS A 422 -7.90 23.73 -38.47
CA HIS A 422 -7.53 25.14 -38.58
C HIS A 422 -7.24 25.58 -40.03
N ARG A 423 -7.00 24.62 -40.93
CA ARG A 423 -6.78 24.85 -42.38
C ARG A 423 -8.07 24.78 -43.19
N LEU A 424 -9.15 24.29 -42.57
CA LEU A 424 -10.46 24.17 -43.19
C LEU A 424 -11.30 25.45 -43.05
N SER A 425 -12.19 25.65 -44.01
CA SER A 425 -12.99 26.87 -44.13
C SER A 425 -14.10 27.00 -43.07
N LEU A 426 -14.71 28.19 -42.99
CA LEU A 426 -15.93 28.39 -42.19
C LEU A 426 -17.09 27.47 -42.63
N ARG A 427 -17.10 27.00 -43.89
CA ARG A 427 -18.11 26.04 -44.37
C ARG A 427 -17.89 24.65 -43.74
N ALA A 428 -16.65 24.24 -43.53
CA ALA A 428 -16.35 23.00 -42.80
C ALA A 428 -16.87 23.04 -41.36
N ARG A 429 -16.82 24.21 -40.70
CA ARG A 429 -17.43 24.40 -39.37
C ARG A 429 -18.96 24.27 -39.42
N ALA A 430 -19.59 24.75 -40.49
CA ALA A 430 -21.04 24.58 -40.70
C ALA A 430 -21.43 23.10 -40.97
N TRP A 431 -20.54 22.31 -41.56
CA TRP A 431 -20.70 20.85 -41.63
C TRP A 431 -20.60 20.20 -40.24
N ALA A 432 -19.55 20.51 -39.47
CA ALA A 432 -19.35 19.97 -38.13
C ALA A 432 -20.51 20.29 -37.19
N ALA A 433 -20.99 21.54 -37.22
CA ALA A 433 -22.14 22.00 -36.47
C ALA A 433 -23.45 21.28 -36.85
N GLY A 434 -23.55 20.80 -38.10
CA GLY A 434 -24.66 19.97 -38.57
C GLY A 434 -24.57 18.53 -38.06
N LEU A 435 -23.38 17.92 -38.10
CA LEU A 435 -23.15 16.57 -37.56
C LEU A 435 -23.40 16.49 -36.05
N LEU A 436 -22.97 17.51 -35.30
CA LEU A 436 -23.12 17.59 -33.85
C LEU A 436 -24.47 18.18 -33.41
N ALA A 437 -25.37 18.55 -34.34
CA ALA A 437 -26.68 19.10 -34.03
C ALA A 437 -27.50 18.26 -33.02
N PRO A 438 -27.49 16.91 -33.07
CA PRO A 438 -28.20 16.08 -32.08
C PRO A 438 -27.74 16.26 -30.62
N LEU A 439 -26.56 16.87 -30.39
CA LEU A 439 -26.07 17.15 -29.03
C LEU A 439 -26.64 18.45 -28.46
N ARG A 440 -27.27 19.30 -29.29
CA ARG A 440 -27.87 20.57 -28.84
C ARG A 440 -29.12 20.37 -27.97
N ASP A 441 -29.73 19.20 -28.05
CA ASP A 441 -30.89 18.83 -27.24
C ASP A 441 -30.53 18.54 -25.77
N LEU A 442 -29.22 18.46 -25.45
CA LEU A 442 -28.73 18.24 -24.09
C LEU A 442 -28.56 19.56 -23.32
N PRO A 443 -28.75 19.55 -21.99
CA PRO A 443 -28.34 20.66 -21.14
C PRO A 443 -26.87 21.04 -21.35
N GLU A 444 -26.56 22.33 -21.30
CA GLU A 444 -25.20 22.84 -21.61
C GLU A 444 -24.10 22.24 -20.73
N ALA A 445 -24.41 21.89 -19.47
CA ALA A 445 -23.49 21.21 -18.57
C ALA A 445 -23.20 19.78 -19.05
N ASP A 446 -24.25 18.99 -19.32
CA ASP A 446 -24.15 17.61 -19.77
C ASP A 446 -23.48 17.52 -21.15
N ARG A 447 -23.77 18.48 -22.04
CA ARG A 447 -23.15 18.59 -23.37
C ARG A 447 -21.65 18.81 -23.26
N ARG A 448 -21.22 19.79 -22.45
CA ARG A 448 -19.79 20.06 -22.21
C ARG A 448 -19.09 18.85 -21.60
N GLU A 449 -19.73 18.20 -20.64
CA GLU A 449 -19.16 17.03 -19.97
C GLU A 449 -19.01 15.83 -20.93
N LEU A 450 -20.03 15.56 -21.74
CA LEU A 450 -20.04 14.49 -22.74
C LEU A 450 -18.98 14.73 -23.82
N VAL A 451 -18.90 15.95 -24.36
CA VAL A 451 -17.93 16.35 -25.39
C VAL A 451 -16.50 16.32 -24.84
N GLY A 452 -16.24 16.90 -23.67
CA GLY A 452 -14.90 16.90 -23.07
C GLY A 452 -14.38 15.47 -22.81
N SER A 453 -15.24 14.60 -22.28
CA SER A 453 -14.94 13.19 -22.04
C SER A 453 -14.64 12.42 -23.34
N ALA A 454 -15.43 12.67 -24.39
CA ALA A 454 -15.26 12.00 -25.67
C ALA A 454 -14.00 12.47 -26.41
N ARG A 455 -13.65 13.77 -26.35
CA ARG A 455 -12.40 14.28 -26.91
C ARG A 455 -11.20 13.61 -26.27
N LEU A 456 -11.16 13.53 -24.93
CA LEU A 456 -10.11 12.81 -24.21
C LEU A 456 -10.01 11.33 -24.63
N ALA A 457 -11.16 10.64 -24.71
CA ALA A 457 -11.20 9.24 -25.11
C ALA A 457 -10.76 9.01 -26.57
N LEU A 458 -11.01 9.96 -27.48
CA LEU A 458 -10.54 9.90 -28.86
C LEU A 458 -9.05 10.23 -28.98
N SER A 459 -8.54 11.19 -28.20
CA SER A 459 -7.14 11.62 -28.24
C SER A 459 -6.17 10.62 -27.62
N TYR A 460 -6.56 9.98 -26.50
CA TYR A 460 -5.68 9.08 -25.72
C TYR A 460 -6.13 7.62 -25.71
N GLY A 461 -7.36 7.32 -26.13
CA GLY A 461 -8.02 6.04 -25.86
C GLY A 461 -8.70 6.03 -24.48
N PRO A 462 -9.82 5.31 -24.28
CA PRO A 462 -10.57 5.37 -23.02
C PRO A 462 -9.79 4.94 -21.78
N SER A 463 -8.84 4.01 -21.91
CA SER A 463 -8.02 3.52 -20.79
C SER A 463 -7.01 4.59 -20.34
N ARG A 464 -6.21 5.13 -21.27
CA ARG A 464 -5.24 6.19 -20.96
C ARG A 464 -5.92 7.51 -20.59
N ALA A 465 -7.06 7.83 -21.21
CA ALA A 465 -7.86 8.99 -20.82
C ALA A 465 -8.40 8.86 -19.39
N ALA A 466 -8.75 7.64 -18.96
CA ALA A 466 -9.12 7.40 -17.57
C ALA A 466 -7.91 7.48 -16.64
N GLU A 467 -6.78 6.87 -16.98
CA GLU A 467 -5.54 6.99 -16.21
C GLU A 467 -5.10 8.45 -16.05
N LEU A 468 -5.31 9.27 -17.08
CA LEU A 468 -5.04 10.70 -17.04
C LEU A 468 -5.99 11.42 -16.07
N LEU A 469 -7.27 11.05 -16.03
CA LEU A 469 -8.34 11.67 -15.22
C LEU A 469 -8.54 11.04 -13.84
N ASP A 470 -7.94 9.88 -13.56
CA ASP A 470 -8.13 9.10 -12.35
C ASP A 470 -6.93 9.26 -11.42
N ARG A 471 -7.04 10.15 -10.41
CA ARG A 471 -6.36 10.00 -9.12
C ARG A 471 -7.08 10.78 -7.99
N GLU A 472 -7.48 10.07 -6.94
CA GLU A 472 -7.29 10.55 -5.56
C GLU A 472 -7.07 9.38 -4.58
N GLU A 473 -6.32 9.68 -3.50
CA GLU A 473 -6.06 8.87 -2.30
C GLU A 473 -5.09 7.68 -2.41
N THR A 474 -3.79 8.00 -2.44
CA THR A 474 -2.82 7.18 -1.70
C THR A 474 -3.16 7.28 -0.21
N GLY A 475 -3.76 6.23 0.33
CA GLY A 475 -4.06 6.10 1.76
C GLY A 475 -2.79 6.17 2.61
N THR A 476 -2.50 7.36 3.14
CA THR A 476 -2.22 7.51 4.57
C THR A 476 -3.36 8.39 5.09
N ALA A 477 -3.98 8.03 6.20
CA ALA A 477 -5.02 8.85 6.82
C ALA A 477 -4.54 10.31 6.95
N CYS A 478 -5.03 11.15 6.06
CA CYS A 478 -4.98 12.60 6.18
C CYS A 478 -6.44 13.00 6.26
N ALA A 479 -6.97 13.00 7.49
CA ALA A 479 -8.06 13.90 7.79
C ALA A 479 -7.65 15.29 7.26
N PRO A 480 -8.54 16.03 6.57
CA PRO A 480 -8.22 17.36 6.12
C PRO A 480 -7.81 18.19 7.35
N LEU A 481 -6.61 18.76 7.31
CA LEU A 481 -6.35 19.95 8.10
C LEU A 481 -7.37 20.97 7.60
N ALA A 482 -8.45 21.13 8.35
CA ALA A 482 -9.42 22.18 8.19
C ALA A 482 -8.68 23.51 8.43
N LEU A 483 -8.04 24.02 7.38
CA LEU A 483 -7.77 25.43 7.23
C LEU A 483 -9.05 26.02 6.67
N ASP A 484 -9.88 26.53 7.58
CA ASP A 484 -11.01 27.42 7.34
C ASP A 484 -11.87 27.16 6.07
N GLY A 485 -12.90 26.33 6.23
CA GLY A 485 -14.24 26.64 5.74
C GLY A 485 -14.50 26.71 4.23
N THR A 486 -13.78 25.96 3.38
CA THR A 486 -14.19 25.81 1.96
C THR A 486 -14.31 24.34 1.56
N ASP A 487 -15.56 23.86 1.50
CA ASP A 487 -15.92 22.61 0.83
C ASP A 487 -15.62 22.73 -0.67
N LEU A 488 -14.41 22.35 -1.08
CA LEU A 488 -14.09 22.12 -2.49
C LEU A 488 -14.74 20.80 -2.90
N ALA A 489 -15.94 20.88 -3.49
CA ALA A 489 -16.61 19.75 -4.11
C ALA A 489 -15.70 19.11 -5.17
N VAL A 490 -15.14 17.94 -4.85
CA VAL A 490 -14.38 17.10 -5.76
C VAL A 490 -15.32 16.62 -6.86
N SER A 491 -15.03 16.97 -8.11
CA SER A 491 -15.82 16.50 -9.27
C SER A 491 -15.73 14.97 -9.39
N PRO A 492 -16.79 14.28 -9.85
CA PRO A 492 -16.87 12.82 -9.81
C PRO A 492 -15.82 12.15 -10.70
N ARG A 493 -15.20 11.08 -10.17
CA ARG A 493 -14.17 10.24 -10.81
C ARG A 493 -14.64 9.73 -12.19
N LEU A 494 -13.88 10.03 -13.25
CA LEU A 494 -14.20 9.60 -14.62
C LEU A 494 -13.47 8.30 -14.98
N HIS A 495 -14.05 7.17 -14.58
CA HIS A 495 -13.53 5.83 -14.90
C HIS A 495 -13.53 5.52 -16.42
N ARG A 496 -12.64 4.64 -16.90
CA ARG A 496 -12.52 4.24 -18.33
C ARG A 496 -13.82 3.74 -18.94
N ASN A 497 -14.68 3.11 -18.13
CA ASN A 497 -15.98 2.64 -18.56
C ASN A 497 -16.96 3.81 -18.73
N THR A 498 -16.85 4.84 -17.91
CA THR A 498 -17.62 6.08 -18.06
C THR A 498 -17.19 6.82 -19.32
N LEU A 499 -15.89 6.96 -19.57
CA LEU A 499 -15.36 7.54 -20.81
C LEU A 499 -15.76 6.72 -22.05
N SER A 500 -15.64 5.39 -21.98
CA SER A 500 -16.08 4.48 -23.06
C SER A 500 -17.59 4.57 -23.30
N ARG A 501 -18.40 4.63 -22.23
CA ARG A 501 -19.86 4.78 -22.30
C ARG A 501 -20.26 6.13 -22.87
N ARG A 502 -19.56 7.21 -22.47
CA ARG A 502 -19.79 8.57 -22.98
C ARG A 502 -19.40 8.69 -24.45
N LEU A 503 -18.27 8.09 -24.85
CA LEU A 503 -17.90 7.99 -26.26
C LEU A 503 -18.95 7.17 -27.04
N ALA A 504 -19.45 6.07 -26.48
CA ALA A 504 -20.52 5.27 -27.07
C ALA A 504 -21.86 6.05 -27.17
N ASP A 505 -22.21 6.82 -26.14
CA ASP A 505 -23.42 7.65 -26.14
C ASP A 505 -23.31 8.78 -27.17
N LEU A 506 -22.18 9.48 -27.22
CA LEU A 506 -21.94 10.54 -28.19
C LEU A 506 -21.99 9.99 -29.62
N THR A 507 -21.22 8.94 -29.93
CA THR A 507 -21.20 8.31 -31.26
C THR A 507 -22.59 7.85 -31.67
N LYS A 508 -23.35 7.20 -30.77
CA LYS A 508 -24.74 6.80 -31.03
C LYS A 508 -25.67 7.99 -31.35
N ARG A 509 -25.56 9.10 -30.62
CA ARG A 509 -26.39 10.30 -30.85
C ARG A 509 -26.14 10.97 -32.19
N VAL A 510 -24.89 10.95 -32.66
CA VAL A 510 -24.52 11.47 -33.98
C VAL A 510 -24.56 10.41 -35.09
N GLY A 511 -25.08 9.21 -34.78
CA GLY A 511 -25.26 8.09 -35.72
C GLY A 511 -23.96 7.47 -36.25
N LEU A 512 -22.86 7.59 -35.52
CA LEU A 512 -21.55 7.00 -35.85
C LEU A 512 -21.29 5.74 -34.99
N ASP A 513 -20.42 4.85 -35.47
CA ASP A 513 -20.00 3.64 -34.76
C ASP A 513 -18.59 3.83 -34.18
N ARG A 514 -18.47 3.78 -32.84
CA ARG A 514 -17.18 3.87 -32.15
C ARG A 514 -16.18 2.77 -32.53
N SER A 515 -16.65 1.62 -33.01
CA SER A 515 -15.80 0.48 -33.36
C SER A 515 -14.99 0.74 -34.63
N GLN A 516 -15.49 1.62 -35.50
CA GLN A 516 -14.90 1.96 -36.80
C GLN A 516 -13.96 3.18 -36.71
N LEU A 517 -12.74 3.04 -37.24
CA LEU A 517 -11.68 4.04 -37.22
C LEU A 517 -12.08 5.27 -38.04
N ALA A 518 -12.73 5.09 -39.18
CA ALA A 518 -13.26 6.18 -40.01
C ALA A 518 -14.30 7.02 -39.27
N HIS A 519 -15.20 6.37 -38.53
CA HIS A 519 -16.21 7.07 -37.74
C HIS A 519 -15.58 7.84 -36.58
N ARG A 520 -14.59 7.26 -35.89
CA ARG A 520 -13.84 7.96 -34.85
C ARG A 520 -13.07 9.17 -35.39
N ALA A 521 -12.45 9.04 -36.56
CA ALA A 521 -11.69 10.13 -37.18
C ALA A 521 -12.58 11.29 -37.64
N VAL A 522 -13.74 10.99 -38.25
CA VAL A 522 -14.74 12.01 -38.64
C VAL A 522 -15.32 12.70 -37.41
N LEU A 523 -15.65 11.95 -36.36
CA LEU A 523 -16.11 12.53 -35.11
C LEU A 523 -15.05 13.43 -34.48
N HIS A 524 -13.79 12.99 -34.44
CA HIS A 524 -12.68 13.77 -33.92
C HIS A 524 -12.51 15.09 -34.69
N LEU A 525 -12.55 15.06 -36.03
CA LEU A 525 -12.49 16.27 -36.86
C LEU A 525 -13.66 17.23 -36.58
N ALA A 526 -14.88 16.70 -36.43
CA ALA A 526 -16.04 17.52 -36.13
C ALA A 526 -15.94 18.20 -34.75
N LEU A 527 -15.43 17.49 -33.74
CA LEU A 527 -15.20 18.04 -32.40
C LEU A 527 -14.07 19.09 -32.41
N ASP A 528 -13.03 18.90 -33.21
CA ASP A 528 -11.96 19.90 -33.39
C ASP A 528 -12.47 21.16 -34.10
N LEU A 529 -13.36 21.02 -35.08
CA LEU A 529 -13.99 22.16 -35.76
C LEU A 529 -15.02 22.89 -34.89
N ASP A 530 -15.73 22.19 -34.00
CA ASP A 530 -16.69 22.77 -33.05
C ASP A 530 -16.01 23.58 -31.93
N ALA A 531 -14.76 23.23 -31.60
CA ALA A 531 -13.94 24.01 -30.67
C ALA A 531 -13.50 25.37 -31.23
N LEU A 532 -13.58 25.57 -32.56
CA LEU A 532 -13.27 26.84 -33.21
C LEU A 532 -14.46 27.81 -33.17
N PRO A 533 -14.23 29.13 -33.36
CA PRO A 533 -15.31 30.12 -33.40
C PRO A 533 -16.42 29.71 -34.38
N ALA A 534 -17.65 29.71 -33.86
CA ALA A 534 -18.84 29.27 -34.58
C ALA A 534 -19.03 30.03 -35.92
N PRO A 535 -19.49 29.35 -36.98
CA PRO A 535 -19.73 30.00 -38.26
C PRO A 535 -20.89 31.00 -38.16
N PRO A 536 -20.91 32.05 -39.00
CA PRO A 536 -22.03 32.98 -39.07
C PRO A 536 -23.37 32.26 -39.34
N PRO A 537 -24.49 32.73 -38.77
CA PRO A 537 -25.82 32.18 -39.07
C PRO A 537 -26.09 32.21 -40.58
N GLY A 538 -26.60 31.11 -41.14
CA GLY A 538 -26.91 31.01 -42.58
C GLY A 538 -25.74 30.56 -43.47
N THR A 539 -24.59 30.22 -42.89
CA THR A 539 -23.48 29.61 -43.66
C THR A 539 -23.93 28.27 -44.26
N ALA A 540 -23.77 28.11 -45.58
CA ALA A 540 -24.16 26.89 -46.29
C ALA A 540 -23.33 25.68 -45.81
N SER A 541 -24.00 24.62 -45.36
CA SER A 541 -23.38 23.39 -44.87
C SER A 541 -22.98 22.49 -46.06
N PRO A 542 -21.68 22.28 -46.31
CA PRO A 542 -21.18 21.38 -47.34
C PRO A 542 -21.29 19.91 -46.92
N SER A 543 -21.12 19.00 -47.89
CA SER A 543 -20.90 17.57 -47.65
C SER A 543 -19.49 17.30 -47.09
N LEU A 544 -19.29 16.17 -46.40
CA LEU A 544 -17.95 15.78 -45.91
C LEU A 544 -16.93 15.67 -47.06
N ARG A 545 -17.36 15.17 -48.23
CA ARG A 545 -16.50 15.07 -49.42
C ARG A 545 -16.05 16.44 -49.94
N GLU A 546 -16.91 17.45 -49.86
CA GLU A 546 -16.53 18.82 -50.21
C GLU A 546 -15.56 19.42 -49.18
N VAL A 547 -15.76 19.14 -47.88
CA VAL A 547 -14.85 19.58 -46.80
C VAL A 547 -13.46 19.00 -46.97
N LEU A 548 -13.36 17.68 -47.17
CA LEU A 548 -12.09 16.99 -47.38
C LEU A 548 -11.44 17.35 -48.73
N GLY A 549 -12.22 17.88 -49.68
CA GLY A 549 -11.76 18.35 -50.98
C GLY A 549 -11.30 19.81 -51.02
N GLU A 550 -11.31 20.53 -49.89
CA GLU A 550 -10.84 21.91 -49.83
C GLU A 550 -9.32 22.01 -50.09
N SER A 551 -8.85 23.15 -50.61
CA SER A 551 -7.41 23.36 -50.89
C SER A 551 -6.57 23.23 -49.62
N GLY A 552 -7.04 23.78 -48.50
CA GLY A 552 -6.34 23.67 -47.21
C GLY A 552 -6.20 22.23 -46.70
N ALA A 553 -7.11 21.33 -47.07
CA ALA A 553 -7.01 19.91 -46.77
C ALA A 553 -5.92 19.23 -47.62
N ARG A 554 -5.84 19.56 -48.92
CA ARG A 554 -4.81 19.02 -49.82
C ARG A 554 -3.40 19.50 -49.47
N ASP A 555 -3.26 20.77 -49.11
CA ASP A 555 -1.98 21.36 -48.70
C ASP A 555 -1.49 20.66 -47.42
N TRP A 556 -2.40 20.45 -46.46
CA TRP A 556 -2.11 19.71 -45.23
C TRP A 556 -1.63 18.28 -45.46
N VAL A 557 -2.30 17.53 -46.36
CA VAL A 557 -1.88 16.16 -46.69
C VAL A 557 -0.53 16.13 -47.38
N THR A 558 -0.29 17.06 -48.30
CA THR A 558 0.99 17.16 -49.01
C THR A 558 2.13 17.33 -48.01
N GLU A 559 1.95 18.21 -47.02
CA GLU A 559 2.95 18.42 -45.96
C GLU A 559 3.09 17.20 -45.03
N LEU A 560 1.98 16.57 -44.64
CA LEU A 560 2.00 15.45 -43.70
C LEU A 560 2.64 14.19 -44.31
N LEU A 561 2.33 13.87 -45.57
CA LEU A 561 2.83 12.67 -46.24
C LEU A 561 4.19 12.89 -46.93
N ALA A 562 4.66 14.13 -47.10
CA ALA A 562 5.96 14.43 -47.73
C ALA A 562 7.14 13.58 -47.20
N PRO A 563 7.29 13.34 -45.87
CA PRO A 563 8.38 12.53 -45.35
C PRO A 563 8.38 11.06 -45.82
N LEU A 564 7.23 10.52 -46.25
CA LEU A 564 7.16 9.13 -46.75
C LEU A 564 7.88 8.97 -48.09
N ALA A 565 8.01 10.04 -48.88
CA ALA A 565 8.73 10.03 -50.14
C ALA A 565 10.25 9.83 -49.96
N GLU A 566 10.77 10.07 -48.74
CA GLU A 566 12.19 9.92 -48.40
C GLU A 566 12.56 8.51 -47.92
N LEU A 567 11.56 7.61 -47.74
CA LEU A 567 11.78 6.22 -47.34
C LEU A 567 12.33 5.38 -48.50
N GLU A 568 12.98 4.27 -48.18
CA GLU A 568 13.59 3.37 -49.19
C GLU A 568 12.56 2.76 -50.17
N ASP A 569 11.33 2.52 -49.71
CA ASP A 569 10.22 1.98 -50.52
C ASP A 569 8.90 2.74 -50.28
N PRO A 570 8.74 3.97 -50.80
CA PRO A 570 7.57 4.80 -50.50
C PRO A 570 6.23 4.13 -50.85
N ALA A 571 6.19 3.39 -51.96
CA ALA A 571 4.98 2.72 -52.43
C ALA A 571 4.60 1.53 -51.52
N GLY A 572 5.56 0.72 -51.08
CA GLY A 572 5.30 -0.38 -50.15
C GLY A 572 4.91 0.09 -48.75
N HIS A 573 5.48 1.20 -48.27
CA HIS A 573 5.11 1.81 -46.99
C HIS A 573 3.69 2.42 -47.04
N LEU A 574 3.36 3.13 -48.12
CA LEU A 574 2.01 3.68 -48.32
C LEU A 574 0.96 2.58 -48.49
N GLY A 575 1.28 1.50 -49.22
CA GLY A 575 0.39 0.34 -49.35
C GLY A 575 0.15 -0.40 -48.03
N ALA A 576 1.20 -0.57 -47.22
CA ALA A 576 1.09 -1.16 -45.88
C ALA A 576 0.24 -0.28 -44.93
N LEU A 577 0.44 1.04 -44.97
CA LEU A 577 -0.32 2.00 -44.18
C LEU A 577 -1.80 2.04 -44.59
N THR A 578 -2.08 2.02 -45.89
CA THR A 578 -3.45 1.98 -46.44
C THR A 578 -4.18 0.71 -46.04
N THR A 579 -3.53 -0.45 -46.18
CA THR A 579 -4.14 -1.73 -45.79
C THR A 579 -4.39 -1.82 -44.29
N TRP A 580 -3.49 -1.26 -43.47
CA TRP A 580 -3.70 -1.14 -42.02
C TRP A 580 -4.92 -0.27 -41.68
N ALA A 581 -5.09 0.86 -42.37
CA ALA A 581 -6.24 1.73 -42.23
C ALA A 581 -7.56 1.05 -42.66
N GLU A 582 -7.55 0.33 -43.78
CA GLU A 582 -8.69 -0.47 -44.27
C GLU A 582 -9.10 -1.58 -43.31
N CYS A 583 -8.12 -2.19 -42.63
CA CYS A 583 -8.35 -3.17 -41.58
C CYS A 583 -8.67 -2.53 -40.21
N ASN A 584 -9.21 -1.31 -40.19
CA ASN A 584 -9.67 -0.61 -38.98
C ASN A 584 -8.55 -0.37 -37.94
N GLY A 585 -7.29 -0.29 -38.40
CA GLY A 585 -6.12 -0.18 -37.55
C GLY A 585 -5.69 -1.49 -36.85
N ARG A 586 -6.33 -2.63 -37.17
CA ARG A 586 -5.99 -3.93 -36.58
C ARG A 586 -4.80 -4.55 -37.30
N LEU A 587 -3.69 -4.65 -36.56
CA LEU A 587 -2.40 -5.08 -37.09
C LEU A 587 -2.42 -6.52 -37.63
N GLN A 588 -3.16 -7.41 -36.97
CA GLN A 588 -3.23 -8.81 -37.38
C GLN A 588 -3.98 -8.97 -38.71
N ASP A 589 -5.19 -8.41 -38.82
CA ASP A 589 -5.99 -8.40 -40.03
C ASP A 589 -5.22 -7.81 -41.23
N ALA A 590 -4.49 -6.72 -41.01
CA ALA A 590 -3.68 -6.08 -42.04
C ALA A 590 -2.50 -6.95 -42.50
N ALA A 591 -1.87 -7.68 -41.58
CA ALA A 591 -0.79 -8.62 -41.90
C ALA A 591 -1.32 -9.78 -42.76
N ASP A 592 -2.50 -10.30 -42.40
CA ASP A 592 -3.17 -11.38 -43.13
C ASP A 592 -3.60 -10.92 -44.53
N ALA A 593 -4.17 -9.71 -44.65
CA ALA A 593 -4.56 -9.13 -45.94
C ALA A 593 -3.37 -8.89 -46.88
N LEU A 594 -2.21 -8.52 -46.34
CA LEU A 594 -0.97 -8.32 -47.11
C LEU A 594 -0.20 -9.62 -47.38
N GLY A 595 -0.60 -10.74 -46.77
CA GLY A 595 0.17 -11.99 -46.80
C GLY A 595 1.58 -11.86 -46.19
N ARG A 596 1.75 -10.96 -45.20
CA ARG A 596 3.03 -10.67 -44.54
C ARG A 596 3.00 -11.14 -43.10
N HIS A 597 4.16 -11.51 -42.56
CA HIS A 597 4.26 -11.81 -41.13
C HIS A 597 4.00 -10.55 -40.29
N ARG A 598 3.26 -10.67 -39.18
CA ARG A 598 2.91 -9.55 -38.27
C ARG A 598 4.11 -8.69 -37.92
N ASN A 599 5.23 -9.29 -37.48
CA ASN A 599 6.44 -8.55 -37.11
C ASN A 599 7.03 -7.71 -38.26
N THR A 600 6.90 -8.18 -39.51
CA THR A 600 7.36 -7.43 -40.68
C THR A 600 6.50 -6.20 -40.90
N LEU A 601 5.18 -6.33 -40.78
CA LEU A 601 4.26 -5.19 -40.86
C LEU A 601 4.46 -4.21 -39.70
N THR A 602 4.68 -4.71 -38.47
CA THR A 602 5.00 -3.88 -37.31
C THR A 602 6.23 -3.01 -37.57
N ARG A 603 7.29 -3.57 -38.15
CA ARG A 603 8.51 -2.84 -38.47
C ARG A 603 8.25 -1.77 -39.54
N THR A 604 7.54 -2.11 -40.62
CA THR A 604 7.18 -1.16 -41.68
C THR A 604 6.32 -0.02 -41.13
N LEU A 605 5.31 -0.31 -40.30
CA LEU A 605 4.50 0.73 -39.66
C LEU A 605 5.29 1.55 -38.63
N ALA A 606 6.29 0.97 -37.97
CA ALA A 606 7.22 1.73 -37.12
C ALA A 606 8.09 2.69 -37.95
N GLU A 607 8.58 2.27 -39.13
CA GLU A 607 9.31 3.14 -40.08
C GLU A 607 8.41 4.29 -40.57
N VAL A 608 7.16 4.01 -40.94
CA VAL A 608 6.14 5.03 -41.28
C VAL A 608 5.88 5.99 -40.12
N SER A 609 5.61 5.45 -38.92
CA SER A 609 5.36 6.20 -37.69
C SER A 609 6.52 7.16 -37.38
N SER A 610 7.73 6.66 -37.56
CA SER A 610 8.97 7.40 -37.40
C SER A 610 9.09 8.51 -38.46
N ALA A 611 8.86 8.22 -39.74
CA ALA A 611 8.94 9.21 -40.82
C ALA A 611 7.91 10.35 -40.64
N LEU A 612 6.66 9.99 -40.34
CA LEU A 612 5.58 10.95 -40.12
C LEU A 612 5.70 11.72 -38.79
N SER A 613 6.55 11.27 -37.86
CA SER A 613 6.55 11.74 -36.47
C SER A 613 5.17 11.58 -35.80
N ARG A 614 4.48 10.46 -36.07
CA ARG A 614 3.11 10.16 -35.62
C ARG A 614 3.05 8.78 -35.03
N THR A 615 2.37 8.60 -33.91
CA THR A 615 2.25 7.29 -33.25
C THR A 615 1.10 6.48 -33.86
N LEU A 616 1.43 5.47 -34.66
CA LEU A 616 0.45 4.53 -35.24
C LEU A 616 0.15 3.39 -34.25
N SER A 617 -0.52 3.73 -33.15
CA SER A 617 -1.02 2.73 -32.18
C SER A 617 -2.51 2.46 -32.36
N GLU A 618 -3.03 1.39 -31.75
CA GLU A 618 -4.45 1.00 -31.83
C GLU A 618 -5.42 2.08 -31.28
N THR A 619 -4.92 3.06 -30.52
CA THR A 619 -5.71 4.14 -29.91
C THR A 619 -4.97 5.47 -29.95
N GLY A 620 -5.65 6.56 -30.34
CA GLY A 620 -5.14 7.93 -30.20
C GLY A 620 -5.48 8.86 -31.37
N ARG A 621 -5.08 10.13 -31.25
CA ARG A 621 -5.31 11.18 -32.26
C ARG A 621 -4.57 10.95 -33.59
N ASP A 622 -3.33 10.48 -33.51
CA ASP A 622 -2.44 10.38 -34.68
C ASP A 622 -2.96 9.43 -35.78
N GLN A 623 -3.63 8.33 -35.39
CA GLN A 623 -4.30 7.44 -36.36
C GLN A 623 -5.47 8.12 -37.08
N HIS A 624 -6.17 9.05 -36.42
CA HIS A 624 -7.28 9.78 -37.04
C HIS A 624 -6.77 10.76 -38.10
N ASP A 625 -5.70 11.49 -37.79
CA ASP A 625 -5.04 12.39 -38.74
C ASP A 625 -4.52 11.61 -39.96
N VAL A 626 -3.79 10.51 -39.71
CA VAL A 626 -3.22 9.69 -40.79
C VAL A 626 -4.32 9.07 -41.65
N LEU A 627 -5.42 8.61 -41.05
CA LEU A 627 -6.58 8.12 -41.80
C LEU A 627 -7.19 9.21 -42.70
N LEU A 628 -7.45 10.40 -42.15
CA LEU A 628 -8.00 11.51 -42.92
C LEU A 628 -7.07 11.91 -44.07
N ALA A 629 -5.76 11.86 -43.86
CA ALA A 629 -4.78 12.12 -44.91
C ALA A 629 -4.87 11.11 -46.06
N LEU A 630 -4.98 9.81 -45.76
CA LEU A 630 -5.16 8.76 -46.78
C LEU A 630 -6.47 8.91 -47.56
N VAL A 631 -7.55 9.31 -46.88
CA VAL A 631 -8.85 9.55 -47.52
C VAL A 631 -8.77 10.76 -48.47
N ILE A 632 -8.13 11.85 -48.04
CA ILE A 632 -7.95 13.07 -48.85
C ILE A 632 -7.02 12.80 -50.05
N ASP A 633 -5.97 12.00 -49.86
CA ASP A 633 -5.03 11.57 -50.93
C ASP A 633 -5.64 10.56 -51.90
N ARG A 634 -6.90 10.16 -51.70
CA ARG A 634 -7.65 9.14 -52.45
C ARG A 634 -7.09 7.72 -52.35
N ALA A 635 -5.98 7.50 -51.66
CA ALA A 635 -5.48 6.18 -51.32
C ALA A 635 -6.49 5.37 -50.48
N GLY A 636 -7.34 6.04 -49.69
CA GLY A 636 -8.35 5.44 -48.84
C GLY A 636 -9.78 5.92 -49.10
N GLU A 637 -10.13 6.35 -50.33
CA GLU A 637 -11.45 6.93 -50.62
C GLU A 637 -12.62 5.98 -50.28
N HIS A 638 -12.42 4.66 -50.42
CA HIS A 638 -13.37 3.61 -50.07
C HIS A 638 -13.72 3.55 -48.57
N LEU A 639 -12.87 4.10 -47.70
CA LEU A 639 -13.16 4.17 -46.27
C LEU A 639 -14.33 5.09 -45.95
N LEU A 640 -14.62 6.06 -46.83
CA LEU A 640 -15.83 6.90 -46.71
C LEU A 640 -17.12 6.10 -46.93
N ASP A 641 -17.07 4.97 -47.64
CA ASP A 641 -18.26 4.14 -47.90
C ASP A 641 -18.74 3.40 -46.65
N THR A 642 -17.91 3.33 -45.60
CA THR A 642 -18.30 2.80 -44.28
C THR A 642 -19.17 3.77 -43.48
N LEU A 643 -19.12 5.08 -43.79
CA LEU A 643 -19.87 6.12 -43.08
C LEU A 643 -21.35 6.13 -43.48
N PRO A 644 -22.26 6.50 -42.56
CA PRO A 644 -23.68 6.58 -42.88
C PRO A 644 -23.97 7.74 -43.85
N PRO A 645 -24.99 7.63 -44.73
CA PRO A 645 -25.26 8.63 -45.77
C PRO A 645 -25.43 10.07 -45.28
N PHE A 646 -26.00 10.28 -44.08
CA PHE A 646 -26.19 11.63 -43.52
C PHE A 646 -24.88 12.28 -43.04
N ALA A 647 -23.85 11.48 -42.70
CA ALA A 647 -22.53 12.01 -42.31
C ALA A 647 -21.74 12.44 -43.56
N ILE A 648 -22.05 11.84 -44.71
CA ILE A 648 -21.43 12.13 -46.01
C ILE A 648 -22.17 13.24 -46.75
N ALA A 649 -23.51 13.23 -46.74
CA ALA A 649 -24.36 14.20 -47.40
C ALA A 649 -24.57 15.47 -46.55
N ALA A 650 -25.04 16.56 -47.17
CA ALA A 650 -25.48 17.73 -46.41
C ALA A 650 -26.64 17.34 -45.49
N ALA A 651 -26.58 17.68 -44.20
CA ALA A 651 -27.66 17.43 -43.26
C ALA A 651 -28.96 18.12 -43.77
N PRO A 652 -30.12 17.42 -43.82
CA PRO A 652 -31.37 18.09 -44.14
C PRO A 652 -31.74 19.07 -43.00
N PRO A 653 -32.29 20.26 -43.31
CA PRO A 653 -32.90 21.10 -42.28
C PRO A 653 -34.06 20.30 -41.67
N GLY A 654 -34.07 20.23 -40.34
CA GLY A 654 -34.80 19.21 -39.60
C GLY A 654 -36.30 19.19 -39.84
N ASP A 655 -36.87 18.00 -39.71
CA ASP A 655 -38.20 17.76 -39.16
C ASP A 655 -38.22 16.34 -38.57
N GLY A 656 -38.84 16.22 -37.39
CA GLY A 656 -38.73 15.07 -36.53
C GLY A 656 -39.48 13.84 -37.03
N GLU A 657 -38.86 12.67 -36.89
CA GLU A 657 -39.60 11.41 -36.85
C GLU A 657 -38.89 10.38 -35.96
N ARG A 658 -39.65 9.90 -34.97
CA ARG A 658 -39.27 8.81 -34.06
C ARG A 658 -39.33 7.50 -34.83
N VAL A 659 -38.29 6.66 -34.75
CA VAL A 659 -38.36 5.27 -35.22
C VAL A 659 -38.10 4.29 -34.08
N ASN A 660 -39.02 3.34 -33.99
CA ASN A 660 -39.18 2.27 -33.00
C ASN A 660 -38.21 1.10 -33.21
N GLY A 661 -38.14 0.28 -32.16
CA GLY A 661 -37.30 -0.90 -31.96
C GLY A 661 -37.22 -1.95 -33.08
N GLY A 662 -36.07 -2.61 -33.13
CA GLY A 662 -35.80 -3.85 -33.84
C GLY A 662 -34.85 -4.73 -33.01
N ARG A 663 -35.20 -6.01 -32.85
CA ARG A 663 -34.51 -7.05 -32.07
C ARG A 663 -33.22 -7.53 -32.74
N MET A 664 -32.19 -7.70 -31.91
CA MET A 664 -31.29 -8.87 -31.74
C MET A 664 -30.46 -9.37 -32.94
N HIS A 665 -29.14 -9.41 -32.78
CA HIS A 665 -28.26 -10.54 -33.12
C HIS A 665 -27.05 -10.50 -32.16
N ASP A 666 -26.95 -11.49 -31.28
CA ASP A 666 -25.77 -11.78 -30.46
C ASP A 666 -24.91 -12.77 -31.25
N ASP A 667 -23.72 -12.35 -31.65
CA ASP A 667 -22.61 -13.20 -32.08
C ASP A 667 -21.31 -12.37 -31.92
N ASP A 668 -20.68 -12.44 -30.74
CA ASP A 668 -19.29 -11.99 -30.55
C ASP A 668 -18.62 -12.74 -29.38
N HIS A 669 -18.23 -13.99 -29.62
CA HIS A 669 -17.35 -14.74 -28.73
C HIS A 669 -15.89 -14.36 -29.02
N GLY A 670 -15.31 -13.48 -28.21
CA GLY A 670 -13.87 -13.21 -28.27
C GLY A 670 -13.30 -12.05 -27.44
N ALA A 671 -14.11 -11.09 -26.97
CA ALA A 671 -13.60 -9.85 -26.34
C ALA A 671 -14.25 -9.46 -25.00
N GLU A 672 -14.71 -10.43 -24.19
CA GLU A 672 -15.55 -10.16 -23.01
C GLU A 672 -14.84 -10.13 -21.64
N GLY A 673 -13.56 -10.51 -21.53
CA GLY A 673 -12.88 -10.67 -20.24
C GLY A 673 -12.78 -9.41 -19.35
N HIS A 674 -12.96 -8.21 -19.90
CA HIS A 674 -12.77 -6.94 -19.18
C HIS A 674 -14.06 -6.27 -18.68
N ARG A 675 -15.24 -6.89 -18.87
CA ARG A 675 -16.56 -6.36 -18.44
C ARG A 675 -17.17 -7.11 -17.26
N SER A 676 -16.54 -8.21 -16.86
CA SER A 676 -17.06 -9.17 -15.90
C SER A 676 -16.30 -9.09 -14.57
N ALA A 677 -17.01 -9.33 -13.46
CA ALA A 677 -16.39 -9.42 -12.15
C ALA A 677 -15.38 -10.58 -12.12
N SER A 678 -14.41 -10.53 -11.21
CA SER A 678 -13.47 -11.62 -10.97
C SER A 678 -13.36 -11.88 -9.48
N SER A 679 -13.27 -13.15 -9.11
CA SER A 679 -13.02 -13.57 -7.73
C SER A 679 -11.71 -13.00 -7.18
N ALA A 680 -10.63 -12.94 -7.98
CA ALA A 680 -9.34 -12.39 -7.57
C ALA A 680 -9.44 -10.89 -7.21
N ARG A 681 -10.20 -10.14 -8.00
CA ARG A 681 -10.47 -8.71 -7.80
C ARG A 681 -11.43 -8.47 -6.63
N LEU A 682 -12.45 -9.31 -6.47
CA LEU A 682 -13.34 -9.28 -5.30
C LEU A 682 -12.58 -9.54 -4.00
N TYR A 683 -11.71 -10.54 -3.99
CA TYR A 683 -10.89 -10.88 -2.84
C TYR A 683 -9.89 -9.74 -2.49
N ASN A 684 -9.32 -9.09 -3.51
CA ASN A 684 -8.51 -7.87 -3.34
C ASN A 684 -9.34 -6.74 -2.71
N ALA A 685 -10.58 -6.54 -3.16
CA ALA A 685 -11.49 -5.53 -2.60
C ALA A 685 -11.84 -5.80 -1.13
N PHE A 686 -12.08 -7.06 -0.73
CA PHE A 686 -12.32 -7.40 0.69
C PHE A 686 -11.16 -7.00 1.60
N GLY A 687 -9.92 -7.21 1.16
CA GLY A 687 -8.72 -6.77 1.89
C GLY A 687 -8.53 -5.24 1.93
N GLY A 688 -9.36 -4.47 1.23
CA GLY A 688 -9.14 -3.04 0.99
C GLY A 688 -7.95 -2.78 0.06
N GLY A 689 -7.71 -3.70 -0.88
CA GLY A 689 -6.79 -3.49 -1.99
C GLY A 689 -7.42 -2.61 -3.07
N LYS A 690 -6.60 -2.09 -3.98
CA LYS A 690 -6.98 -1.11 -4.99
C LYS A 690 -7.09 -1.68 -6.42
N ASP A 691 -6.74 -2.95 -6.57
CA ASP A 691 -6.62 -3.64 -7.85
C ASP A 691 -7.92 -4.41 -8.10
N ASN A 692 -9.01 -3.65 -8.25
CA ASN A 692 -10.35 -4.16 -8.50
C ASN A 692 -11.13 -3.12 -9.34
N TYR A 693 -12.08 -3.58 -10.15
CA TYR A 693 -12.93 -2.68 -10.94
C TYR A 693 -14.22 -2.36 -10.18
N SER A 694 -14.95 -1.34 -10.64
CA SER A 694 -16.21 -0.92 -9.99
C SER A 694 -17.22 -2.05 -9.85
N THR A 695 -17.30 -2.96 -10.83
CA THR A 695 -18.18 -4.14 -10.75
C THR A 695 -17.79 -5.05 -9.59
N ASP A 696 -16.49 -5.21 -9.34
CA ASP A 696 -15.99 -5.97 -8.19
C ASP A 696 -16.28 -5.22 -6.88
N THR A 697 -16.02 -3.90 -6.84
CA THR A 697 -16.27 -3.07 -5.65
C THR A 697 -17.75 -3.04 -5.25
N GLU A 698 -18.68 -2.93 -6.21
CA GLU A 698 -20.13 -2.92 -5.95
C GLU A 698 -20.60 -4.25 -5.35
N ILE A 699 -20.10 -5.37 -5.87
CA ILE A 699 -20.40 -6.71 -5.35
C ILE A 699 -19.77 -6.87 -3.96
N ALA A 700 -18.53 -6.45 -3.80
CA ALA A 700 -17.82 -6.51 -2.53
C ALA A 700 -18.54 -5.69 -1.45
N GLN A 701 -19.02 -4.49 -1.77
CA GLN A 701 -19.80 -3.65 -0.85
C GLN A 701 -21.13 -4.30 -0.45
N ARG A 702 -21.83 -4.96 -1.39
CA ARG A 702 -23.05 -5.72 -1.06
C ARG A 702 -22.74 -6.87 -0.09
N ILE A 703 -21.67 -7.61 -0.34
CA ILE A 703 -21.22 -8.69 0.53
C ILE A 703 -20.79 -8.15 1.90
N MET A 704 -20.00 -7.07 1.96
CA MET A 704 -19.61 -6.41 3.22
C MET A 704 -20.80 -5.89 4.03
N GLY A 705 -21.90 -5.52 3.35
CA GLY A 705 -23.14 -5.12 4.02
C GLY A 705 -23.83 -6.27 4.77
N ILE A 706 -23.61 -7.51 4.35
CA ILE A 706 -24.21 -8.73 4.93
C ILE A 706 -23.22 -9.44 5.85
N TRP A 707 -21.95 -9.49 5.46
CA TRP A 707 -20.84 -10.05 6.21
C TRP A 707 -19.77 -8.97 6.47
N PRO A 708 -19.93 -8.16 7.54
CA PRO A 708 -18.99 -7.10 7.88
C PRO A 708 -17.56 -7.60 8.11
N GLU A 709 -17.41 -8.81 8.65
CA GLU A 709 -16.12 -9.44 8.97
C GLU A 709 -15.44 -10.17 7.79
N VAL A 710 -15.97 -10.03 6.57
CA VAL A 710 -15.38 -10.64 5.35
C VAL A 710 -13.90 -10.24 5.16
N ARG A 711 -13.52 -9.05 5.59
CA ARG A 711 -12.13 -8.56 5.54
C ARG A 711 -11.25 -9.35 6.49
N GLU A 712 -11.67 -9.54 7.73
CA GLU A 712 -10.98 -10.31 8.77
C GLU A 712 -10.86 -11.78 8.36
N ALA A 713 -11.88 -12.34 7.71
CA ALA A 713 -11.84 -13.67 7.12
C ALA A 713 -10.78 -13.79 6.02
N ALA A 714 -10.73 -12.83 5.09
CA ALA A 714 -9.75 -12.81 4.01
C ALA A 714 -8.31 -12.65 4.53
N LEU A 715 -8.10 -11.81 5.55
CA LEU A 715 -6.83 -11.64 6.24
C LEU A 715 -6.43 -12.91 7.01
N SER A 716 -7.38 -13.58 7.66
CA SER A 716 -7.14 -14.84 8.38
C SER A 716 -6.72 -15.96 7.44
N ASN A 717 -7.32 -16.05 6.26
CA ASN A 717 -6.93 -16.99 5.21
C ASN A 717 -5.52 -16.69 4.66
N ARG A 718 -5.18 -15.41 4.40
CA ARG A 718 -3.81 -15.02 4.01
C ARG A 718 -2.78 -15.34 5.11
N ALA A 719 -3.13 -15.09 6.37
CA ALA A 719 -2.28 -15.46 7.50
C ALA A 719 -2.07 -16.98 7.57
N PHE A 720 -3.11 -17.79 7.33
CA PHE A 720 -2.98 -19.26 7.26
C PHE A 720 -2.02 -19.73 6.17
N ILE A 721 -2.08 -19.13 4.97
CA ILE A 721 -1.13 -19.42 3.88
C ILE A 721 0.31 -19.18 4.36
N GLY A 722 0.57 -18.04 5.02
CA GLY A 722 1.89 -17.74 5.59
C GLY A 722 2.33 -18.75 6.66
N ARG A 723 1.45 -19.09 7.61
CA ARG A 723 1.76 -20.06 8.68
C ARG A 723 2.05 -21.46 8.13
N SER A 724 1.22 -21.95 7.21
CA SER A 724 1.42 -23.25 6.57
C SER A 724 2.72 -23.27 5.76
N ALA A 725 3.05 -22.19 5.04
CA ALA A 725 4.27 -22.10 4.24
C ALA A 725 5.53 -22.12 5.11
N ARG A 726 5.54 -21.37 6.22
CA ARG A 726 6.63 -21.40 7.20
C ARG A 726 6.81 -22.78 7.78
N TRP A 727 5.71 -23.41 8.22
CA TRP A 727 5.74 -24.77 8.76
C TRP A 727 6.29 -25.79 7.77
N LEU A 728 5.81 -25.76 6.52
CA LEU A 728 6.26 -26.66 5.45
C LEU A 728 7.75 -26.49 5.13
N THR A 729 8.23 -25.25 5.13
CA THR A 729 9.62 -24.95 4.78
C THR A 729 10.57 -25.30 5.92
N ALA A 730 10.22 -24.92 7.15
CA ALA A 730 11.07 -25.02 8.33
C ALA A 730 11.05 -26.42 8.96
N GLU A 731 9.85 -27.02 9.11
CA GLU A 731 9.70 -28.30 9.83
C GLU A 731 9.61 -29.51 8.88
N VAL A 732 8.88 -29.37 7.77
CA VAL A 732 8.69 -30.49 6.81
C VAL A 732 9.81 -30.56 5.78
N GLY A 733 10.48 -29.44 5.51
CA GLY A 733 11.61 -29.38 4.58
C GLY A 733 11.20 -29.27 3.10
N ILE A 734 9.98 -28.85 2.80
CA ILE A 734 9.57 -28.61 1.40
C ILE A 734 10.35 -27.43 0.81
N ARG A 735 10.73 -27.55 -0.47
CA ARG A 735 11.48 -26.54 -1.23
C ARG A 735 10.77 -26.09 -2.51
N GLN A 736 9.64 -26.71 -2.85
CA GLN A 736 8.94 -26.48 -4.11
C GLN A 736 7.47 -26.24 -3.85
N PHE A 737 6.91 -25.19 -4.43
CA PHE A 737 5.55 -24.75 -4.16
C PHE A 737 4.82 -24.48 -5.49
N LEU A 738 3.63 -25.04 -5.62
CA LEU A 738 2.70 -24.79 -6.73
C LEU A 738 1.44 -24.16 -6.16
N ASP A 739 1.20 -22.90 -6.50
CA ASP A 739 0.04 -22.14 -6.01
C ASP A 739 -0.94 -21.89 -7.16
N ILE A 740 -2.13 -22.49 -7.08
CA ILE A 740 -3.17 -22.38 -8.10
C ILE A 740 -4.31 -21.55 -7.54
N GLY A 741 -4.68 -20.48 -8.25
CA GLY A 741 -5.58 -19.45 -7.76
C GLY A 741 -4.88 -18.44 -6.84
N THR A 742 -3.67 -18.00 -7.23
CA THR A 742 -2.84 -17.10 -6.42
C THR A 742 -3.54 -15.81 -6.00
N GLY A 743 -4.40 -15.30 -6.88
CA GLY A 743 -5.07 -14.02 -6.74
C GLY A 743 -4.11 -12.84 -6.83
N ILE A 744 -4.64 -11.64 -6.65
CA ILE A 744 -3.84 -10.42 -6.81
C ILE A 744 -2.84 -10.25 -5.65
N PRO A 745 -1.56 -9.99 -5.96
CA PRO A 745 -0.55 -9.63 -4.96
C PRO A 745 -0.99 -8.45 -4.07
N ASP A 746 -1.03 -8.63 -2.75
CA ASP A 746 -1.21 -7.53 -1.78
C ASP A 746 0.14 -7.05 -1.23
N PRO A 747 0.56 -5.80 -1.46
CA PRO A 747 1.83 -5.25 -0.96
C PRO A 747 1.95 -5.20 0.57
N ARG A 748 0.84 -5.34 1.30
CA ARG A 748 0.80 -5.27 2.77
C ARG A 748 1.02 -6.62 3.44
N SER A 749 1.14 -7.71 2.67
CA SER A 749 1.35 -9.07 3.19
C SER A 749 2.40 -9.79 2.36
N PRO A 750 3.33 -10.53 2.98
CA PRO A 750 4.36 -11.22 2.24
C PRO A 750 3.74 -12.30 1.33
N HIS A 751 4.20 -12.37 0.08
CA HIS A 751 3.79 -13.40 -0.87
C HIS A 751 4.42 -14.75 -0.51
N LEU A 752 3.83 -15.84 -1.01
CA LEU A 752 4.28 -17.21 -0.69
C LEU A 752 5.80 -17.39 -0.88
N HIS A 753 6.38 -16.94 -2.00
CA HIS A 753 7.82 -17.02 -2.26
C HIS A 753 8.65 -16.25 -1.24
N GLN A 754 8.20 -15.06 -0.81
CA GLN A 754 8.89 -14.26 0.20
C GLN A 754 8.92 -15.02 1.53
N VAL A 755 7.79 -15.59 1.94
CA VAL A 755 7.69 -16.36 3.19
C VAL A 755 8.59 -17.60 3.18
N VAL A 756 8.62 -18.36 2.08
CA VAL A 756 9.41 -19.60 2.03
C VAL A 756 10.90 -19.31 1.82
N GLN A 757 11.24 -18.27 1.04
CA GLN A 757 12.62 -17.88 0.78
C GLN A 757 13.31 -17.19 1.97
N GLU A 758 12.55 -16.63 2.91
CA GLU A 758 13.07 -16.19 4.21
C GLU A 758 13.77 -17.32 4.98
N THR A 759 13.25 -18.56 4.87
CA THR A 759 13.80 -19.72 5.58
C THR A 759 14.70 -20.58 4.68
N ALA A 760 14.35 -20.72 3.40
CA ALA A 760 15.06 -21.51 2.41
C ALA A 760 15.24 -20.69 1.12
N PRO A 761 16.34 -19.92 0.99
CA PRO A 761 16.55 -19.03 -0.17
C PRO A 761 16.52 -19.74 -1.52
N ASP A 762 16.77 -21.05 -1.57
CA ASP A 762 16.72 -21.90 -2.76
C ASP A 762 15.31 -22.38 -3.13
N ALA A 763 14.28 -22.02 -2.35
CA ALA A 763 12.91 -22.42 -2.59
C ALA A 763 12.37 -21.89 -3.92
N ARG A 764 11.58 -22.73 -4.58
CA ARG A 764 11.00 -22.48 -5.92
C ARG A 764 9.49 -22.42 -5.85
N VAL A 765 8.90 -21.41 -6.48
CA VAL A 765 7.45 -21.18 -6.46
C VAL A 765 6.94 -20.93 -7.88
N LEU A 766 5.99 -21.75 -8.32
CA LEU A 766 5.18 -21.47 -9.50
C LEU A 766 3.80 -20.99 -9.06
N TYR A 767 3.44 -19.79 -9.51
CA TYR A 767 2.12 -19.21 -9.32
C TYR A 767 1.25 -19.45 -10.54
N THR A 768 -0.06 -19.63 -10.35
CA THR A 768 -1.03 -19.83 -11.44
C THR A 768 -2.34 -19.13 -11.12
N ASP A 769 -2.87 -18.37 -12.08
CA ASP A 769 -4.19 -17.75 -12.00
C ASP A 769 -4.75 -17.56 -13.42
N ASN A 770 -6.07 -17.42 -13.57
CA ASN A 770 -6.72 -17.18 -14.86
C ASN A 770 -7.15 -15.71 -15.06
N ASP A 771 -7.04 -14.84 -14.05
CA ASP A 771 -7.31 -13.41 -14.19
C ASP A 771 -6.11 -12.69 -14.86
N PRO A 772 -6.31 -12.04 -16.03
CA PRO A 772 -5.25 -11.28 -16.72
C PRO A 772 -4.60 -10.17 -15.87
N MET A 773 -5.30 -9.62 -14.87
CA MET A 773 -4.76 -8.62 -13.95
C MET A 773 -3.66 -9.23 -13.07
N VAL A 774 -3.83 -10.49 -12.64
CA VAL A 774 -2.82 -11.17 -11.83
C VAL A 774 -1.53 -11.34 -12.62
N LEU A 775 -1.60 -11.68 -13.91
CA LEU A 775 -0.44 -11.75 -14.81
C LEU A 775 0.32 -10.41 -14.86
N ALA A 776 -0.39 -9.30 -15.05
CA ALA A 776 0.20 -7.97 -15.13
C ALA A 776 0.93 -7.56 -13.83
N HIS A 777 0.38 -7.93 -12.67
CA HIS A 777 1.04 -7.68 -11.37
C HIS A 777 2.17 -8.67 -11.08
N ALA A 778 2.03 -9.94 -11.48
CA ALA A 778 3.03 -10.98 -11.29
C ALA A 778 4.36 -10.62 -11.96
N GLN A 779 4.30 -10.04 -13.17
CA GLN A 779 5.49 -9.58 -13.90
C GLN A 779 6.25 -8.45 -13.18
N ALA A 780 5.59 -7.69 -12.31
CA ALA A 780 6.19 -6.56 -11.59
C ALA A 780 6.62 -6.89 -10.15
N LEU A 781 6.03 -7.93 -9.51
CA LEU A 781 6.14 -8.16 -8.07
C LEU A 781 6.76 -9.50 -7.66
N LEU A 782 6.95 -10.46 -8.58
CA LEU A 782 7.52 -11.77 -8.28
C LEU A 782 9.05 -11.81 -8.35
N THR A 783 9.71 -10.94 -7.58
CA THR A 783 11.18 -10.91 -7.49
C THR A 783 11.68 -12.01 -6.54
N SER A 784 12.25 -13.09 -7.11
CA SER A 784 12.90 -14.17 -6.36
C SER A 784 14.24 -13.74 -5.74
N THR A 785 14.67 -14.47 -4.72
CA THR A 785 16.10 -14.59 -4.35
C THR A 785 16.94 -15.12 -5.53
N PRO A 786 18.24 -14.80 -5.60
CA PRO A 786 19.16 -15.33 -6.62
C PRO A 786 19.30 -16.85 -6.62
N GLU A 787 19.18 -17.49 -5.44
CA GLU A 787 19.30 -18.94 -5.26
C GLU A 787 18.00 -19.68 -5.62
N GLY A 788 16.86 -19.01 -5.48
CA GLY A 788 15.53 -19.57 -5.69
C GLY A 788 15.03 -19.36 -7.12
N ARG A 789 13.75 -19.65 -7.33
CA ARG A 789 13.08 -19.35 -8.60
C ARG A 789 11.60 -19.04 -8.38
N THR A 790 11.11 -17.98 -9.01
CA THR A 790 9.69 -17.68 -9.12
C THR A 790 9.28 -17.69 -10.58
N ALA A 791 8.10 -18.22 -10.86
CA ALA A 791 7.48 -18.14 -12.17
C ALA A 791 5.98 -17.95 -12.02
N TYR A 792 5.35 -17.51 -13.10
CA TYR A 792 3.91 -17.32 -13.17
C TYR A 792 3.38 -17.94 -14.46
N LEU A 793 2.27 -18.66 -14.35
CA LEU A 793 1.54 -19.25 -15.47
C LEU A 793 0.12 -18.69 -15.50
N HIS A 794 -0.30 -18.15 -16.64
CA HIS A 794 -1.71 -17.79 -16.86
C HIS A 794 -2.47 -19.03 -17.32
N ALA A 795 -3.22 -19.68 -16.41
CA ALA A 795 -3.94 -20.91 -16.71
C ALA A 795 -5.19 -21.08 -15.82
N ASP A 796 -6.16 -21.83 -16.34
CA ASP A 796 -7.41 -22.12 -15.65
C ASP A 796 -7.33 -23.41 -14.83
N ALA A 797 -7.70 -23.34 -13.55
CA ALA A 797 -7.68 -24.48 -12.64
C ALA A 797 -8.64 -25.62 -13.06
N THR A 798 -9.67 -25.30 -13.85
CA THR A 798 -10.62 -26.29 -14.38
C THR A 798 -10.02 -27.15 -15.50
N ASP A 799 -8.87 -26.75 -16.06
CA ASP A 799 -8.07 -27.56 -16.97
C ASP A 799 -6.66 -27.82 -16.39
N PRO A 800 -6.54 -28.70 -15.37
CA PRO A 800 -5.25 -29.01 -14.76
C PRO A 800 -4.25 -29.63 -15.73
N GLY A 801 -4.70 -30.12 -16.90
CA GLY A 801 -3.80 -30.62 -17.94
C GLY A 801 -2.85 -29.53 -18.43
N THR A 802 -3.39 -28.34 -18.72
CA THR A 802 -2.61 -27.20 -19.21
C THR A 802 -1.51 -26.76 -18.23
N ILE A 803 -1.80 -26.82 -16.93
CA ILE A 803 -0.85 -26.51 -15.86
C ILE A 803 0.26 -27.56 -15.83
N LEU A 804 -0.13 -28.84 -15.75
CA LEU A 804 0.80 -29.96 -15.58
C LEU A 804 1.74 -30.18 -16.78
N THR A 805 1.33 -29.76 -17.98
CA THR A 805 2.15 -29.87 -19.20
C THR A 805 2.84 -28.57 -19.62
N SER A 806 2.76 -27.51 -18.81
CA SER A 806 3.32 -26.21 -19.15
C SER A 806 4.87 -26.21 -19.09
N PRO A 807 5.53 -25.49 -20.01
CA PRO A 807 6.97 -25.24 -19.92
C PRO A 807 7.37 -24.54 -18.62
N GLU A 808 6.56 -23.60 -18.13
CA GLU A 808 6.82 -22.82 -16.92
C GLU A 808 6.90 -23.72 -15.68
N LEU A 809 6.04 -24.75 -15.60
CA LEU A 809 6.09 -25.75 -14.54
C LEU A 809 7.33 -26.63 -14.66
N ALA A 810 7.61 -27.17 -15.85
CA ALA A 810 8.77 -28.04 -16.07
C ALA A 810 10.10 -27.32 -15.79
N ASP A 811 10.19 -26.04 -16.12
CA ASP A 811 11.38 -25.24 -15.88
C ASP A 811 11.54 -24.89 -14.40
N THR A 812 10.44 -24.66 -13.69
CA THR A 812 10.48 -24.14 -12.30
C THR A 812 10.51 -25.23 -11.25
N LEU A 813 9.71 -26.29 -11.42
CA LEU A 813 9.49 -27.34 -10.42
C LEU A 813 9.93 -28.71 -10.95
N ASP A 814 10.66 -29.44 -10.13
CA ASP A 814 10.96 -30.85 -10.32
C ASP A 814 9.85 -31.70 -9.66
N MET A 815 8.89 -32.14 -10.46
CA MET A 815 7.73 -32.93 -10.01
C MET A 815 8.09 -34.35 -9.53
N SER A 816 9.36 -34.78 -9.70
CA SER A 816 9.85 -36.04 -9.11
C SER A 816 10.22 -35.90 -7.63
N GLN A 817 10.31 -34.68 -7.12
CA GLN A 817 10.57 -34.36 -5.73
C GLN A 817 9.30 -33.81 -5.04
N PRO A 818 9.24 -33.82 -3.70
CA PRO A 818 8.08 -33.28 -2.98
C PRO A 818 7.76 -31.82 -3.32
N VAL A 819 6.48 -31.56 -3.59
CA VAL A 819 5.92 -30.22 -3.88
C VAL A 819 4.78 -29.93 -2.92
N ALA A 820 4.70 -28.70 -2.42
CA ALA A 820 3.51 -28.21 -1.74
C ALA A 820 2.52 -27.59 -2.74
N LEU A 821 1.37 -28.22 -2.91
CA LEU A 821 0.27 -27.74 -3.75
C LEU A 821 -0.71 -26.90 -2.92
N TYR A 822 -0.87 -25.63 -3.28
CA TYR A 822 -1.80 -24.69 -2.66
C TYR A 822 -3.06 -24.54 -3.53
N LEU A 823 -4.22 -24.80 -2.92
CA LEU A 823 -5.57 -24.65 -3.47
C LEU A 823 -6.40 -23.79 -2.50
N CYS A 824 -5.90 -22.59 -2.21
CA CYS A 824 -6.44 -21.71 -1.17
C CYS A 824 -7.43 -20.72 -1.77
N ALA A 825 -8.62 -20.68 -1.18
CA ALA A 825 -9.73 -19.84 -1.63
C ALA A 825 -10.11 -20.00 -3.13
N LEU A 826 -9.96 -21.22 -3.66
CA LEU A 826 -10.17 -21.54 -5.07
C LEU A 826 -11.40 -22.44 -5.30
N LEU A 827 -11.46 -23.61 -4.66
CA LEU A 827 -12.41 -24.66 -5.07
C LEU A 827 -13.89 -24.30 -4.84
N HIS A 828 -14.18 -23.35 -3.96
CA HIS A 828 -15.54 -22.82 -3.80
C HIS A 828 -15.99 -21.95 -4.97
N LEU A 829 -15.09 -21.62 -5.90
CA LEU A 829 -15.41 -20.97 -7.16
C LEU A 829 -15.72 -21.97 -8.28
N ILE A 830 -15.39 -23.25 -8.09
CA ILE A 830 -15.59 -24.32 -9.07
C ILE A 830 -16.83 -25.11 -8.66
N ARG A 831 -17.83 -25.14 -9.54
CA ARG A 831 -19.09 -25.82 -9.25
C ARG A 831 -18.97 -27.33 -9.41
N ASP A 832 -19.84 -28.09 -8.75
CA ASP A 832 -19.82 -29.55 -8.80
C ASP A 832 -19.91 -30.12 -10.22
N GLU A 833 -20.58 -29.43 -11.16
CA GLU A 833 -20.64 -29.86 -12.57
C GLU A 833 -19.26 -29.85 -13.27
N GLN A 834 -18.28 -29.14 -12.70
CA GLN A 834 -16.90 -29.04 -13.20
C GLN A 834 -15.96 -30.05 -12.50
N ASP A 835 -16.48 -30.95 -11.65
CA ASP A 835 -15.75 -31.99 -10.92
C ASP A 835 -14.50 -31.49 -10.15
N PRO A 836 -14.68 -30.62 -9.12
CA PRO A 836 -13.56 -30.12 -8.30
C PRO A 836 -12.77 -31.25 -7.63
N ALA A 837 -13.42 -32.35 -7.25
CA ALA A 837 -12.74 -33.51 -6.69
C ALA A 837 -11.83 -34.20 -7.73
N GLY A 838 -12.27 -34.29 -8.99
CA GLY A 838 -11.47 -34.78 -10.10
C GLY A 838 -10.25 -33.93 -10.40
N ILE A 839 -10.40 -32.60 -10.33
CA ILE A 839 -9.29 -31.65 -10.47
C ILE A 839 -8.24 -31.89 -9.39
N VAL A 840 -8.65 -31.96 -8.12
CA VAL A 840 -7.74 -32.24 -6.99
C VAL A 840 -7.04 -33.58 -7.19
N ARG A 841 -7.79 -34.65 -7.48
CA ARG A 841 -7.22 -35.99 -7.73
C ARG A 841 -6.17 -35.97 -8.85
N ARG A 842 -6.42 -35.24 -9.94
CA ARG A 842 -5.50 -35.17 -11.09
C ARG A 842 -4.22 -34.40 -10.78
N LEU A 843 -4.33 -33.28 -10.06
CA LEU A 843 -3.16 -32.52 -9.60
C LEU A 843 -2.33 -33.34 -8.61
N VAL A 844 -2.99 -33.94 -7.61
CA VAL A 844 -2.34 -34.78 -6.59
C VAL A 844 -1.65 -36.00 -7.21
N ALA A 845 -2.24 -36.62 -8.24
CA ALA A 845 -1.65 -37.76 -8.93
C ALA A 845 -0.27 -37.43 -9.52
N ALA A 846 -0.05 -36.19 -9.98
CA ALA A 846 1.21 -35.76 -10.58
C ALA A 846 2.33 -35.46 -9.56
N LEU A 847 2.01 -35.33 -8.27
CA LEU A 847 2.98 -34.99 -7.23
C LEU A 847 3.79 -36.22 -6.77
N ALA A 848 5.04 -36.05 -6.33
CA ALA A 848 5.81 -37.14 -5.72
C ALA A 848 5.27 -37.53 -4.32
N PRO A 849 5.48 -38.77 -3.83
CA PRO A 849 5.29 -39.12 -2.42
C PRO A 849 5.99 -38.14 -1.48
N GLY A 850 5.37 -37.80 -0.35
CA GLY A 850 5.86 -36.78 0.57
C GLY A 850 5.48 -35.34 0.21
N SER A 851 4.87 -35.10 -0.94
CA SER A 851 4.23 -33.82 -1.28
C SER A 851 3.11 -33.47 -0.31
N VAL A 852 2.75 -32.19 -0.22
CA VAL A 852 1.72 -31.72 0.71
C VAL A 852 0.68 -30.89 -0.03
N VAL A 853 -0.60 -31.11 0.25
CA VAL A 853 -1.72 -30.32 -0.27
C VAL A 853 -2.21 -29.41 0.84
N VAL A 854 -2.31 -28.11 0.53
CA VAL A 854 -2.83 -27.07 1.41
C VAL A 854 -4.09 -26.50 0.76
N LEU A 855 -5.21 -26.53 1.48
CA LEU A 855 -6.51 -26.15 0.94
C LEU A 855 -7.28 -25.29 1.93
N THR A 856 -7.96 -24.27 1.41
CA THR A 856 -8.99 -23.54 2.15
C THR A 856 -10.26 -23.42 1.34
N HIS A 857 -11.39 -23.52 2.03
CA HIS A 857 -12.71 -23.52 1.39
C HIS A 857 -13.73 -22.77 2.25
N ALA A 858 -14.53 -21.91 1.63
CA ALA A 858 -15.63 -21.21 2.29
C ALA A 858 -16.75 -22.19 2.64
N THR A 859 -17.40 -22.00 3.78
CA THR A 859 -18.44 -22.90 4.28
C THR A 859 -19.59 -22.10 4.87
N ASP A 860 -20.78 -22.66 4.82
CA ASP A 860 -22.00 -22.17 5.46
C ASP A 860 -22.23 -22.79 6.84
N ASP A 861 -21.42 -23.78 7.27
CA ASP A 861 -21.59 -24.55 8.52
C ASP A 861 -21.70 -23.68 9.80
N PHE A 862 -21.09 -22.48 9.81
CA PHE A 862 -21.09 -21.60 10.99
C PHE A 862 -22.13 -20.48 10.92
N ALA A 863 -22.55 -20.07 9.72
CA ALA A 863 -23.46 -18.96 9.50
C ALA A 863 -24.34 -19.19 8.25
N PRO A 864 -25.23 -20.20 8.27
CA PRO A 864 -25.86 -20.73 7.05
C PRO A 864 -26.74 -19.72 6.32
N GLU A 865 -27.54 -18.95 7.05
CA GLU A 865 -28.44 -17.95 6.44
C GLU A 865 -27.65 -16.81 5.78
N MET A 866 -26.67 -16.25 6.49
CA MET A 866 -25.81 -15.18 5.98
C MET A 866 -25.01 -15.65 4.76
N MET A 867 -24.40 -16.83 4.86
CA MET A 867 -23.53 -17.35 3.81
C MET A 867 -24.31 -17.78 2.56
N ALA A 868 -25.56 -18.26 2.72
CA ALA A 868 -26.46 -18.49 1.58
C ALA A 868 -26.79 -17.20 0.82
N GLU A 869 -26.95 -16.06 1.52
CA GLU A 869 -27.16 -14.76 0.87
C GLU A 869 -25.90 -14.28 0.14
N VAL A 870 -24.72 -14.48 0.73
CA VAL A 870 -23.42 -14.18 0.09
C VAL A 870 -23.23 -15.04 -1.18
N GLU A 871 -23.51 -16.33 -1.12
CA GLU A 871 -23.47 -17.24 -2.27
C GLU A 871 -24.43 -16.80 -3.37
N ALA A 872 -25.66 -16.40 -3.01
CA ALA A 872 -26.63 -15.87 -3.96
C ALA A 872 -26.13 -14.59 -4.64
N ILE A 873 -25.45 -13.69 -3.92
CA ILE A 873 -24.86 -12.48 -4.51
C ILE A 873 -23.74 -12.82 -5.47
N TYR A 874 -22.83 -13.73 -5.09
CA TYR A 874 -21.77 -14.21 -5.98
C TYR A 874 -22.35 -14.73 -7.30
N ASN A 875 -23.34 -15.62 -7.21
CA ASN A 875 -23.94 -16.27 -8.38
C ASN A 875 -24.82 -15.32 -9.21
N ALA A 876 -25.49 -14.35 -8.59
CA ALA A 876 -26.33 -13.37 -9.30
C ALA A 876 -25.51 -12.27 -9.99
N ALA A 877 -24.41 -11.83 -9.38
CA ALA A 877 -23.69 -10.65 -9.82
C ALA A 877 -22.74 -10.90 -11.00
N GLY A 878 -22.27 -12.13 -11.19
CA GLY A 878 -21.33 -12.47 -12.25
C GLY A 878 -21.95 -12.71 -13.64
N ARG A 879 -23.27 -12.85 -13.79
CA ARG A 879 -23.88 -13.42 -15.03
C ARG A 879 -23.16 -14.69 -15.52
N GLY A 880 -22.61 -15.50 -14.60
CA GLY A 880 -21.81 -16.69 -14.90
C GLY A 880 -20.29 -16.52 -14.91
N SER A 881 -19.76 -15.29 -14.76
CA SER A 881 -18.30 -15.03 -14.74
C SER A 881 -17.61 -15.21 -13.38
N VAL A 882 -18.36 -15.10 -12.29
CA VAL A 882 -17.93 -15.46 -10.94
C VAL A 882 -19.00 -16.37 -10.37
N THR A 883 -18.56 -17.49 -9.81
CA THR A 883 -19.43 -18.49 -9.19
C THR A 883 -18.99 -18.71 -7.75
N GLY A 884 -19.95 -19.01 -6.88
CA GLY A 884 -19.71 -19.43 -5.51
C GLY A 884 -20.52 -20.68 -5.23
N GLN A 885 -19.89 -21.70 -4.66
CA GLN A 885 -20.56 -22.88 -4.14
C GLN A 885 -19.96 -23.24 -2.78
N LEU A 886 -20.77 -23.05 -1.73
CA LEU A 886 -20.39 -23.39 -0.37
C LEU A 886 -20.57 -24.89 -0.14
N ARG A 887 -19.75 -25.45 0.76
CA ARG A 887 -19.74 -26.88 1.04
C ARG A 887 -19.60 -27.13 2.54
N SER A 888 -20.20 -28.22 2.99
CA SER A 888 -20.05 -28.69 4.37
C SER A 888 -18.64 -29.21 4.62
N ARG A 889 -18.25 -29.28 5.89
CA ARG A 889 -16.99 -29.86 6.33
C ARG A 889 -16.69 -31.23 5.71
N GLU A 890 -17.67 -32.12 5.67
CA GLU A 890 -17.49 -33.51 5.18
C GLU A 890 -17.15 -33.54 3.69
N VAL A 891 -17.80 -32.70 2.88
CA VAL A 891 -17.52 -32.61 1.44
C VAL A 891 -16.14 -32.03 1.19
N ILE A 892 -15.76 -31.00 1.95
CA ILE A 892 -14.43 -30.37 1.86
C ILE A 892 -13.33 -31.36 2.24
N GLU A 893 -13.55 -32.15 3.30
CA GLU A 893 -12.62 -33.20 3.74
C GLU A 893 -12.43 -34.27 2.66
N GLY A 894 -13.50 -34.64 1.94
CA GLY A 894 -13.44 -35.61 0.84
C GLY A 894 -12.53 -35.20 -0.34
N PHE A 895 -12.18 -33.92 -0.49
CA PHE A 895 -11.15 -33.52 -1.47
C PHE A 895 -9.76 -34.07 -1.13
N MET A 896 -9.53 -34.47 0.12
CA MET A 896 -8.27 -35.04 0.61
C MET A 896 -8.28 -36.57 0.67
N ASP A 897 -9.27 -37.23 0.07
CA ASP A 897 -9.37 -38.69 0.05
C ASP A 897 -8.08 -39.35 -0.48
N GLY A 898 -7.54 -40.30 0.29
CA GLY A 898 -6.29 -40.98 -0.02
C GLY A 898 -5.01 -40.25 0.41
N LEU A 899 -5.14 -39.10 1.09
CA LEU A 899 -4.04 -38.35 1.71
C LEU A 899 -4.06 -38.48 3.24
N GLU A 900 -2.93 -38.22 3.88
CA GLU A 900 -2.79 -38.21 5.34
C GLU A 900 -3.00 -36.79 5.89
N LEU A 901 -4.15 -36.54 6.53
CA LEU A 901 -4.43 -35.26 7.15
C LEU A 901 -3.44 -34.93 8.27
N VAL A 902 -2.86 -33.74 8.20
CA VAL A 902 -1.95 -33.21 9.21
C VAL A 902 -2.74 -32.56 10.34
N ALA A 903 -2.39 -32.88 11.59
CA ALA A 903 -2.99 -32.26 12.76
C ALA A 903 -2.91 -30.72 12.71
N PRO A 904 -4.00 -29.99 13.03
CA PRO A 904 -5.22 -30.46 13.71
C PRO A 904 -6.33 -31.04 12.80
N GLY A 905 -6.04 -31.37 11.54
CA GLY A 905 -7.03 -31.85 10.57
C GLY A 905 -7.85 -30.71 10.00
N VAL A 906 -9.16 -30.90 9.88
CA VAL A 906 -10.10 -29.91 9.31
C VAL A 906 -10.57 -28.93 10.38
N VAL A 907 -10.09 -27.69 10.33
CA VAL A 907 -10.41 -26.64 11.32
C VAL A 907 -10.63 -25.28 10.65
N PRO A 908 -11.31 -24.32 11.28
CA PRO A 908 -11.39 -22.95 10.76
C PRO A 908 -10.00 -22.36 10.49
N VAL A 909 -9.85 -21.55 9.44
CA VAL A 909 -8.53 -21.05 8.97
C VAL A 909 -7.71 -20.35 10.06
N HIS A 910 -8.35 -19.65 10.99
CA HIS A 910 -7.70 -18.93 12.09
C HIS A 910 -7.27 -19.85 13.26
N ARG A 911 -7.76 -21.10 13.31
CA ARG A 911 -7.44 -22.10 14.35
C ARG A 911 -6.38 -23.11 13.92
N TRP A 912 -5.97 -23.11 12.66
CA TRP A 912 -4.88 -23.96 12.20
C TRP A 912 -3.53 -23.36 12.67
N ARG A 913 -2.92 -24.02 13.66
CA ARG A 913 -1.62 -23.68 14.28
C ARG A 913 -1.42 -22.16 14.48
N PRO A 914 -2.21 -21.49 15.35
CA PRO A 914 -2.09 -20.05 15.57
C PRO A 914 -0.74 -19.71 16.24
N GLU A 915 -0.10 -18.62 15.79
CA GLU A 915 1.20 -18.15 16.29
C GLU A 915 1.11 -17.32 17.58
N THR A 916 -0.06 -16.74 17.86
CA THR A 916 -0.33 -15.90 19.04
C THR A 916 -1.44 -16.50 19.88
N SER A 917 -1.29 -16.42 21.22
CA SER A 917 -2.31 -16.85 22.19
C SER A 917 -3.41 -15.81 22.44
N GLY A 918 -3.63 -14.91 21.47
CA GLY A 918 -4.67 -13.88 21.54
C GLY A 918 -6.07 -14.48 21.42
N GLU A 919 -7.08 -13.70 21.82
CA GLU A 919 -8.48 -14.10 21.62
C GLU A 919 -8.77 -14.13 20.10
N LEU A 920 -9.11 -15.33 19.62
CA LEU A 920 -9.46 -15.54 18.21
C LEU A 920 -10.93 -15.18 17.99
N LEU A 921 -11.25 -14.69 16.80
CA LEU A 921 -12.64 -14.44 16.40
C LEU A 921 -13.48 -15.72 16.44
N GLU A 922 -14.79 -15.56 16.62
CA GLU A 922 -15.75 -16.66 16.53
C GLU A 922 -15.79 -17.24 15.10
N ASN A 923 -16.15 -18.52 14.97
CA ASN A 923 -16.05 -19.23 13.69
C ASN A 923 -17.01 -18.70 12.62
N ASP A 924 -18.18 -18.22 13.05
CA ASP A 924 -19.22 -17.60 12.25
C ASP A 924 -18.80 -16.24 11.66
N LYS A 925 -17.69 -15.67 12.13
CA LYS A 925 -17.07 -14.47 11.56
C LYS A 925 -16.09 -14.77 10.43
N ILE A 926 -15.67 -16.03 10.30
CA ILE A 926 -14.59 -16.45 9.40
C ILE A 926 -15.09 -17.34 8.26
N ASN A 927 -16.06 -18.23 8.51
CA ASN A 927 -16.78 -19.00 7.49
C ASN A 927 -15.89 -19.73 6.47
N ALA A 928 -14.71 -20.21 6.88
CA ALA A 928 -13.79 -20.95 6.03
C ALA A 928 -12.98 -21.99 6.80
N TYR A 929 -12.86 -23.19 6.22
CA TYR A 929 -12.01 -24.27 6.72
C TYR A 929 -10.61 -24.23 6.09
N ALA A 930 -9.62 -24.69 6.85
CA ALA A 930 -8.26 -24.99 6.44
C ALA A 930 -7.96 -26.48 6.62
N LEU A 931 -7.30 -27.07 5.62
CA LEU A 931 -6.86 -28.45 5.60
C LEU A 931 -5.43 -28.51 5.06
N VAL A 932 -4.62 -29.37 5.67
CA VAL A 932 -3.28 -29.69 5.18
C VAL A 932 -3.15 -31.20 5.19
N ALA A 933 -2.78 -31.81 4.07
CA ALA A 933 -2.69 -33.26 3.92
C ALA A 933 -1.41 -33.67 3.19
N ARG A 934 -0.74 -34.70 3.68
CA ARG A 934 0.47 -35.26 3.05
C ARG A 934 0.10 -36.38 2.09
N LYS A 935 0.76 -36.41 0.93
CA LYS A 935 0.72 -37.55 0.01
C LYS A 935 1.62 -38.68 0.56
N PRO A 936 1.07 -39.88 0.81
CA PRO A 936 1.83 -41.03 1.29
C PRO A 936 3.01 -41.41 0.40
#